data_AF-A0A9E9C620-F1
#
_entry.id   AF-A0A9E9C620-F1
#
_cell.length_a   1.000
_cell.length_b   1.000
_cell.length_c   1.000
_cell.angle_alpha   90.00
_cell.angle_beta   90.00
_cell.angle_gamma   90.00
#
_symmetry.space_group_name_H-M   'P 1'
#
loop_
_entity.id
_entity.type
_entity.pdbx_description
1 polymer ?
#
loop_
_entity_poly.entity_id
_entity_poly.type
_entity_poly.pdbx_seq_one_letter_code
_entity_poly.pdbx_strand_id
1 'polypeptide(L)'
;MISNKVKSLFATAAAAVFATSVAVADVPAVSVSGNQVLFGGQAKSLAGNSFFWSNTGWGQERFYTAETVRWLKSDFKASIVRASMGVDDEGGYLEDASNKTRIETVVDAAIAEDLYVIIDWHSHHAEDYRAESIAFFEEMARKYGNNNHVIYEIYNEPLQISWSNTIKPYAEAVIGAIRAIDPDNLIIVGTPSWSQDVDAASNDPITSYSNIAYTLHFYAGTHQQWLRDKATTAMNNGIALFATEWGTVDADGDGAVNRSETNAWMDFFKQNNISHANWVISDKAEGSSLVNPNAPVSGWSSSDLTESGNFVRDIVRNWGTSPGATSSSSSSSSSSSSSSSSSSSSSSSSSSSSSSGNGGVCTEQCKWYQDDPRPLCQNQDSGWGYENNQSCIGRTTCESQGGSGGVISSCTSSSSSSSSSSSSSSSSSSSSSSSSSSSSSSSSSSSSSSSSSSSSSSSSSSSSSTSGGGSCGTECNWYGNSVPVCQNATSGWGYENNQSCVSAQTCNGQGGSGGVVGGSNCGSSSSSSSSSSSSSSSSSSSSSSSSSSSSSSSSSSSSSSSSSSSSSSSSSSSSSSSSSGGSCTEQCKWYQDDPRPLCANQTSGWGYENGQSCIGRTTCESQGGSGGVISSCTSSSSSSSSSSSSSSSSSSSSSSSSSSSSSSSSSSSSSSSSSSSTGGGSSSGGNASGLDNPFIGATWYVDPIWSGKAAGEPGGEAIANESTFVWMDRIGAIAGPEDGDGLGLRGHLDEALAQGANLFQFVVYDLPNRDCAALASNGELRISEGGFERYQNEYIAGITEIVGDSKYSGIRIVAVIEVDSLPNLVTNIDEADCQEAAGAGGYVDGIQHALNELSKIPNVYSYVDIAHSGWLGWSDNFSEAVTLIGDAILATDNGANSIAGFASNSANYTPVTEPYMQDPNLQVGGNPIRSSDFYEWTQYLEELQFVQAWRQAMIDKGFPSTLGMLIDTGRNGWGGANRPSGASSSTDLNTYVDESRIDRRVHRGNWCNVAGGVGFRPTAAPETGVDAYVWIKPQGESDGVSDPNFEIDPNDPNKQHDPMCDPGSQNTSNTEVGTDAMDNAPHAGRWFPEAFNTLLNNAYPPL
;
A
#
# COMPACT_ATOMS: atom_id res chain seq x y z
N MET A 1 38.74 -28.33 58.60
CA MET A 1 38.15 -29.68 58.75
C MET A 1 36.70 -29.50 59.16
N ILE A 2 35.66 -29.96 58.46
CA ILE A 2 35.52 -30.65 57.15
C ILE A 2 34.25 -30.03 56.50
N SER A 3 34.40 -29.32 55.38
CA SER A 3 33.99 -29.74 54.02
C SER A 3 32.49 -29.96 53.77
N ASN A 4 31.92 -29.01 53.02
CA ASN A 4 30.90 -29.14 51.97
C ASN A 4 30.35 -30.56 51.67
N LYS A 5 29.02 -30.75 51.82
CA LYS A 5 28.20 -31.64 50.95
C LYS A 5 26.67 -31.54 51.21
N VAL A 6 26.02 -30.48 50.72
CA VAL A 6 24.54 -30.44 50.51
C VAL A 6 24.18 -29.73 49.20
N LYS A 7 24.71 -30.23 48.08
CA LYS A 7 24.24 -29.95 46.70
C LYS A 7 24.52 -31.17 45.83
N SER A 8 23.55 -32.10 45.75
CA SER A 8 23.36 -33.13 44.71
C SER A 8 22.52 -34.28 45.28
N LEU A 9 21.19 -34.24 45.11
CA LEU A 9 20.31 -35.40 45.31
C LEU A 9 18.88 -35.20 44.74
N PHE A 10 18.77 -34.79 43.48
CA PHE A 10 17.56 -35.00 42.65
C PHE A 10 17.95 -34.93 41.16
N ALA A 11 18.35 -36.06 40.59
CA ALA A 11 18.82 -36.16 39.20
C ALA A 11 18.67 -37.58 38.61
N THR A 12 17.46 -38.17 38.67
CA THR A 12 17.05 -39.35 37.88
C THR A 12 15.52 -39.46 37.86
N ALA A 13 14.87 -38.83 36.88
CA ALA A 13 13.43 -38.95 36.62
C ALA A 13 13.06 -38.57 35.17
N ALA A 14 13.86 -38.99 34.19
CA ALA A 14 13.65 -38.66 32.78
C ALA A 14 13.63 -39.93 31.92
N ALA A 15 12.41 -40.39 31.57
CA ALA A 15 12.09 -41.28 30.42
C ALA A 15 10.61 -41.78 30.50
N ALA A 16 9.63 -40.90 30.22
CA ALA A 16 8.25 -41.26 29.78
C ALA A 16 7.32 -40.02 29.76
N VAL A 17 7.70 -38.95 29.04
CA VAL A 17 6.72 -37.91 28.65
C VAL A 17 6.26 -38.24 27.24
N PHE A 18 4.97 -38.52 27.07
CA PHE A 18 4.36 -38.55 25.75
C PHE A 18 4.30 -37.11 25.23
N ALA A 19 5.10 -36.80 24.21
CA ALA A 19 4.97 -35.55 23.49
C ALA A 19 3.73 -35.63 22.59
N THR A 20 2.59 -35.16 23.07
CA THR A 20 1.51 -34.68 22.20
C THR A 20 1.88 -33.28 21.75
N SER A 21 2.69 -33.19 20.70
CA SER A 21 2.93 -31.94 19.99
C SER A 21 1.60 -31.41 19.47
N VAL A 22 1.14 -30.27 20.02
CA VAL A 22 0.25 -29.39 19.26
C VAL A 22 1.06 -28.96 18.04
N ALA A 23 0.45 -29.06 16.85
CA ALA A 23 1.18 -28.81 15.60
C ALA A 23 1.73 -27.38 15.58
N VAL A 24 2.99 -27.25 15.16
CA VAL A 24 3.51 -25.97 14.67
C VAL A 24 2.70 -25.61 13.43
N ALA A 25 2.41 -24.33 13.24
CA ALA A 25 1.89 -23.84 11.96
C ALA A 25 3.04 -23.88 10.95
N ASP A 26 3.21 -25.03 10.30
CA ASP A 26 4.26 -25.22 9.30
C ASP A 26 3.86 -24.63 7.93
N VAL A 27 4.89 -24.19 7.21
CA VAL A 27 4.91 -23.21 6.11
C VAL A 27 4.13 -21.88 6.31
N PRO A 28 4.64 -20.73 5.82
CA PRO A 28 3.91 -19.47 5.86
C PRO A 28 2.58 -19.48 5.08
N ALA A 29 1.60 -18.68 5.51
CA ALA A 29 0.37 -18.47 4.75
C ALA A 29 0.64 -17.86 3.36
N VAL A 30 -0.20 -18.22 2.38
CA VAL A 30 -0.10 -17.73 1.00
C VAL A 30 -1.14 -16.62 0.79
N SER A 31 -0.71 -15.44 0.35
CA SER A 31 -1.61 -14.31 0.06
C SER A 31 -1.35 -13.73 -1.35
N VAL A 32 -2.21 -12.82 -1.80
CA VAL A 32 -2.05 -12.09 -3.07
C VAL A 32 -2.16 -10.59 -2.82
N SER A 33 -1.22 -9.84 -3.37
CA SER A 33 -1.24 -8.37 -3.40
C SER A 33 -0.91 -7.89 -4.80
N GLY A 34 -1.84 -7.17 -5.43
CA GLY A 34 -1.77 -6.81 -6.84
C GLY A 34 -1.50 -8.03 -7.72
N ASN A 35 -0.43 -7.96 -8.52
CA ASN A 35 -0.01 -9.05 -9.41
C ASN A 35 0.97 -10.07 -8.80
N GLN A 36 1.21 -10.03 -7.49
CA GLN A 36 2.16 -10.93 -6.82
C GLN A 36 1.44 -11.93 -5.91
N VAL A 37 1.84 -13.21 -6.02
CA VAL A 37 1.60 -14.21 -4.99
C VAL A 37 2.70 -14.08 -3.93
N LEU A 38 2.30 -14.02 -2.66
CA LEU A 38 3.16 -13.77 -1.52
C LEU A 38 3.18 -15.00 -0.60
N PHE A 39 4.34 -15.36 -0.08
CA PHE A 39 4.50 -16.44 0.90
C PHE A 39 5.03 -15.85 2.20
N GLY A 40 4.18 -15.78 3.22
CA GLY A 40 4.45 -15.02 4.45
C GLY A 40 4.63 -13.53 4.19
N GLY A 41 3.79 -12.95 3.31
CA GLY A 41 3.87 -11.54 2.90
C GLY A 41 5.03 -11.20 1.95
N GLN A 42 5.93 -12.14 1.63
CA GLN A 42 7.07 -11.89 0.75
C GLN A 42 6.82 -12.41 -0.67
N ALA A 43 7.01 -11.55 -1.68
CA ALA A 43 6.94 -11.93 -3.10
C ALA A 43 8.08 -12.89 -3.45
N LYS A 44 7.74 -14.15 -3.72
CA LYS A 44 8.67 -15.24 -4.00
C LYS A 44 8.01 -16.28 -4.89
N SER A 45 8.77 -16.94 -5.75
CA SER A 45 8.31 -18.10 -6.52
C SER A 45 8.68 -19.43 -5.85
N LEU A 46 7.71 -20.34 -5.76
CA LEU A 46 7.91 -21.76 -5.47
C LEU A 46 8.18 -22.55 -6.76
N ALA A 47 8.89 -23.67 -6.63
CA ALA A 47 9.16 -24.58 -7.74
C ALA A 47 8.87 -26.03 -7.34
N GLY A 48 8.23 -26.76 -8.25
CA GLY A 48 7.76 -28.11 -7.96
C GLY A 48 7.38 -28.92 -9.20
N ASN A 49 6.66 -30.01 -8.96
CA ASN A 49 6.23 -30.98 -9.96
C ASN A 49 4.75 -31.33 -9.80
N SER A 50 4.07 -31.53 -10.93
CA SER A 50 2.71 -32.05 -11.00
C SER A 50 2.72 -33.57 -11.12
N PHE A 51 1.80 -34.20 -10.40
CA PHE A 51 1.40 -35.58 -10.70
C PHE A 51 0.60 -35.62 -11.99
N PHE A 52 0.69 -36.73 -12.73
CA PHE A 52 -0.15 -37.01 -13.89
C PHE A 52 -1.59 -37.32 -13.43
N TRP A 53 -2.60 -37.13 -14.29
CA TRP A 53 -4.00 -37.54 -14.10
C TRP A 53 -4.16 -38.75 -13.15
N SER A 54 -4.87 -38.55 -12.04
CA SER A 54 -5.03 -39.55 -10.98
C SER A 54 -5.77 -40.84 -11.38
N ASN A 55 -6.32 -40.90 -12.60
CA ASN A 55 -7.30 -41.88 -13.08
C ASN A 55 -6.90 -43.33 -12.86
N THR A 56 -7.88 -44.14 -12.42
CA THR A 56 -7.70 -45.58 -12.21
C THR A 56 -7.48 -46.30 -13.55
N GLY A 57 -6.42 -47.10 -13.65
CA GLY A 57 -6.11 -47.92 -14.82
C GLY A 57 -5.23 -47.25 -15.88
N TRP A 58 -4.89 -45.96 -15.72
CA TRP A 58 -4.05 -45.21 -16.66
C TRP A 58 -2.54 -45.46 -16.45
N GLY A 59 -2.17 -46.18 -15.39
CA GLY A 59 -0.82 -46.62 -15.06
C GLY A 59 -0.04 -45.61 -14.21
N GLN A 60 -0.38 -44.33 -14.27
CA GLN A 60 0.31 -43.25 -13.57
C GLN A 60 -0.22 -43.04 -12.14
N GLU A 61 -1.37 -43.60 -11.79
CA GLU A 61 -1.92 -43.56 -10.43
C GLU A 61 -0.97 -44.24 -9.41
N ARG A 62 -0.06 -45.09 -9.89
CA ARG A 62 1.02 -45.70 -9.11
C ARG A 62 1.96 -44.71 -8.44
N PHE A 63 2.05 -43.47 -8.93
CA PHE A 63 2.92 -42.44 -8.38
C PHE A 63 2.30 -41.69 -7.20
N TYR A 64 0.98 -41.76 -6.95
CA TYR A 64 0.30 -41.08 -5.84
C TYR A 64 0.63 -41.74 -4.50
N THR A 65 1.83 -41.47 -3.99
CA THR A 65 2.36 -42.04 -2.75
C THR A 65 3.16 -41.00 -1.96
N ALA A 66 3.12 -41.13 -0.63
CA ALA A 66 3.99 -40.37 0.25
C ALA A 66 5.50 -40.64 0.02
N GLU A 67 5.87 -41.73 -0.67
CA GLU A 67 7.27 -42.00 -1.04
C GLU A 67 7.74 -41.10 -2.19
N THR A 68 6.87 -40.87 -3.18
CA THR A 68 7.11 -39.97 -4.31
C THR A 68 7.25 -38.52 -3.82
N VAL A 69 6.33 -38.06 -2.97
CA VAL A 69 6.36 -36.70 -2.38
C VAL A 69 7.65 -36.45 -1.59
N ARG A 70 8.04 -37.41 -0.73
CA ARG A 70 9.33 -37.40 -0.01
C ARG A 70 10.53 -37.33 -0.93
N TRP A 71 10.50 -38.02 -2.05
CA TRP A 71 11.59 -37.98 -3.03
C TRP A 71 11.72 -36.58 -3.67
N LEU A 72 10.60 -35.92 -3.95
CA LEU A 72 10.59 -34.55 -4.50
C LEU A 72 11.14 -33.52 -3.51
N LYS A 73 10.73 -33.54 -2.23
CA LYS A 73 11.34 -32.70 -1.17
C LYS A 73 12.82 -32.99 -0.99
N SER A 74 13.20 -34.28 -0.86
CA SER A 74 14.56 -34.66 -0.46
C SER A 74 15.59 -34.58 -1.58
N ASP A 75 15.26 -34.93 -2.82
CA ASP A 75 16.20 -34.96 -3.95
C ASP A 75 16.01 -33.77 -4.92
N PHE A 76 14.77 -33.50 -5.35
CA PHE A 76 14.48 -32.39 -6.27
C PHE A 76 14.50 -31.02 -5.57
N LYS A 77 14.43 -30.98 -4.23
CA LYS A 77 14.28 -29.74 -3.44
C LYS A 77 13.06 -28.92 -3.83
N ALA A 78 12.00 -29.60 -4.27
CA ALA A 78 10.71 -28.97 -4.49
C ALA A 78 10.24 -28.27 -3.21
N SER A 79 9.56 -27.14 -3.38
CA SER A 79 8.83 -26.43 -2.31
C SER A 79 7.31 -26.55 -2.45
N ILE A 80 6.83 -27.06 -3.60
CA ILE A 80 5.42 -27.30 -3.90
C ILE A 80 5.24 -28.60 -4.70
N VAL A 81 4.06 -29.22 -4.62
CA VAL A 81 3.60 -30.28 -5.52
C VAL A 81 2.17 -30.01 -5.99
N ARG A 82 1.78 -30.49 -7.19
CA ARG A 82 0.41 -30.37 -7.70
C ARG A 82 -0.26 -31.74 -7.82
N ALA A 83 -1.35 -31.92 -7.09
CA ALA A 83 -2.14 -33.15 -7.02
C ALA A 83 -3.34 -33.04 -7.98
N SER A 84 -3.11 -33.32 -9.25
CA SER A 84 -4.13 -33.25 -10.31
C SER A 84 -5.16 -34.37 -10.18
N MET A 85 -6.39 -34.03 -9.81
CA MET A 85 -7.50 -34.99 -9.70
C MET A 85 -8.26 -35.06 -11.02
N GLY A 86 -8.03 -36.10 -11.81
CA GLY A 86 -8.79 -36.30 -13.05
C GLY A 86 -10.27 -36.53 -12.72
N VAL A 87 -11.16 -35.79 -13.38
CA VAL A 87 -12.59 -35.68 -12.98
C VAL A 87 -13.51 -36.55 -13.83
N ASP A 88 -13.62 -36.23 -15.11
CA ASP A 88 -14.72 -36.61 -16.01
C ASP A 88 -14.31 -37.59 -17.13
N ASP A 89 -13.02 -37.84 -17.31
CA ASP A 89 -12.49 -38.90 -18.18
C ASP A 89 -12.57 -40.31 -17.56
N GLU A 90 -12.42 -41.36 -18.37
CA GLU A 90 -12.54 -42.78 -17.93
C GLU A 90 -11.65 -43.07 -16.71
N GLY A 91 -12.24 -43.58 -15.62
CA GLY A 91 -11.55 -43.85 -14.35
C GLY A 91 -11.22 -42.62 -13.49
N GLY A 92 -11.74 -41.43 -13.84
CA GLY A 92 -11.67 -40.20 -13.04
C GLY A 92 -12.61 -40.19 -11.82
N TYR A 93 -12.62 -39.09 -11.07
CA TYR A 93 -13.32 -38.95 -9.78
C TYR A 93 -14.84 -39.23 -9.86
N LEU A 94 -15.49 -38.88 -10.98
CA LEU A 94 -16.92 -39.10 -11.16
C LEU A 94 -17.30 -40.58 -11.38
N GLU A 95 -16.36 -41.39 -11.87
CA GLU A 95 -16.54 -42.85 -12.00
C GLU A 95 -15.95 -43.63 -10.81
N ASP A 96 -14.82 -43.18 -10.27
CA ASP A 96 -14.09 -43.80 -9.17
C ASP A 96 -13.67 -42.78 -8.12
N ALA A 97 -14.43 -42.73 -7.02
CA ALA A 97 -14.18 -41.86 -5.89
C ALA A 97 -12.84 -42.12 -5.17
N SER A 98 -12.12 -43.22 -5.46
CA SER A 98 -10.78 -43.45 -4.90
C SER A 98 -9.73 -42.45 -5.40
N ASN A 99 -10.00 -41.74 -6.50
CA ASN A 99 -9.21 -40.59 -6.95
C ASN A 99 -9.04 -39.55 -5.81
N LYS A 100 -10.10 -39.20 -5.07
CA LYS A 100 -9.99 -38.30 -3.91
C LYS A 100 -8.99 -38.80 -2.87
N THR A 101 -9.00 -40.10 -2.57
CA THR A 101 -8.05 -40.67 -1.60
C THR A 101 -6.60 -40.66 -2.10
N ARG A 102 -6.37 -40.63 -3.43
CA ARG A 102 -5.04 -40.36 -4.00
C ARG A 102 -4.60 -38.90 -3.73
N ILE A 103 -5.52 -37.94 -3.89
CA ILE A 103 -5.26 -36.53 -3.56
C ILE A 103 -4.97 -36.36 -2.07
N GLU A 104 -5.82 -36.91 -1.20
CA GLU A 104 -5.61 -36.93 0.25
C GLU A 104 -4.24 -37.53 0.62
N THR A 105 -3.81 -38.60 -0.06
CA THR A 105 -2.49 -39.24 0.14
C THR A 105 -1.33 -38.31 -0.23
N VAL A 106 -1.48 -37.45 -1.24
CA VAL A 106 -0.46 -36.46 -1.63
C VAL A 106 -0.51 -35.23 -0.71
N VAL A 107 -1.69 -34.76 -0.32
CA VAL A 107 -1.87 -33.62 0.60
C VAL A 107 -1.34 -33.95 2.00
N ASP A 108 -1.75 -35.09 2.58
CA ASP A 108 -1.27 -35.56 3.88
C ASP A 108 0.27 -35.75 3.88
N ALA A 109 0.85 -36.16 2.74
CA ALA A 109 2.30 -36.33 2.58
C ALA A 109 3.06 -35.02 2.33
N ALA A 110 2.43 -34.02 1.72
CA ALA A 110 3.02 -32.71 1.50
C ALA A 110 3.09 -31.92 2.81
N ILE A 111 1.99 -31.94 3.59
CA ILE A 111 1.92 -31.38 4.95
C ILE A 111 2.92 -32.06 5.89
N ALA A 112 3.15 -33.38 5.74
CA ALA A 112 4.11 -34.13 6.56
C ALA A 112 5.59 -33.92 6.18
N GLU A 113 5.86 -33.17 5.11
CA GLU A 113 7.20 -32.90 4.58
C GLU A 113 7.38 -31.41 4.26
N ASP A 114 6.61 -30.52 4.90
CA ASP A 114 6.62 -29.05 4.75
C ASP A 114 6.71 -28.58 3.28
N LEU A 115 5.77 -29.07 2.47
CA LEU A 115 5.55 -28.72 1.07
C LEU A 115 4.16 -28.11 0.88
N TYR A 116 4.08 -27.01 0.13
CA TYR A 116 2.79 -26.57 -0.39
C TYR A 116 2.21 -27.62 -1.36
N VAL A 117 0.89 -27.69 -1.44
CA VAL A 117 0.18 -28.64 -2.30
C VAL A 117 -1.00 -27.97 -2.98
N ILE A 118 -1.00 -28.02 -4.32
CA ILE A 118 -2.15 -27.62 -5.14
C ILE A 118 -3.11 -28.81 -5.22
N ILE A 119 -4.33 -28.63 -4.71
CA ILE A 119 -5.47 -29.52 -4.93
C ILE A 119 -6.16 -29.07 -6.21
N ASP A 120 -5.93 -29.81 -7.29
CA ASP A 120 -6.33 -29.44 -8.66
C ASP A 120 -7.54 -30.26 -9.15
N TRP A 121 -8.60 -29.57 -9.55
CA TRP A 121 -9.78 -30.14 -10.21
C TRP A 121 -9.51 -30.27 -11.72
N HIS A 122 -8.91 -31.40 -12.07
CA HIS A 122 -8.28 -31.62 -13.37
C HIS A 122 -9.30 -32.09 -14.41
N SER A 123 -9.80 -31.12 -15.19
CA SER A 123 -10.88 -31.27 -16.16
C SER A 123 -10.76 -30.23 -17.29
N HIS A 124 -11.40 -30.52 -18.43
CA HIS A 124 -11.65 -29.57 -19.53
C HIS A 124 -13.10 -29.03 -19.57
N HIS A 125 -13.95 -29.50 -18.65
CA HIS A 125 -15.41 -29.28 -18.66
C HIS A 125 -15.98 -29.04 -17.25
N ALA A 126 -15.18 -28.44 -16.36
CA ALA A 126 -15.58 -28.28 -14.96
C ALA A 126 -16.88 -27.46 -14.76
N GLU A 127 -17.25 -26.60 -15.72
CA GLU A 127 -18.52 -25.87 -15.70
C GLU A 127 -19.76 -26.77 -15.70
N ASP A 128 -19.70 -27.94 -16.34
CA ASP A 128 -20.79 -28.91 -16.38
C ASP A 128 -20.93 -29.69 -15.05
N TYR A 129 -19.89 -29.67 -14.22
CA TYR A 129 -19.77 -30.41 -12.95
C TYR A 129 -19.67 -29.50 -11.72
N ARG A 130 -20.26 -28.30 -11.80
CA ARG A 130 -20.23 -27.26 -10.75
C ARG A 130 -20.76 -27.72 -9.39
N ALA A 131 -21.72 -28.64 -9.34
CA ALA A 131 -22.27 -29.11 -8.06
C ALA A 131 -21.30 -30.08 -7.38
N GLU A 132 -20.66 -30.92 -8.17
CA GLU A 132 -19.67 -31.92 -7.80
C GLU A 132 -18.36 -31.26 -7.35
N SER A 133 -17.90 -30.23 -8.07
CA SER A 133 -16.70 -29.46 -7.69
C SER A 133 -16.90 -28.67 -6.40
N ILE A 134 -18.06 -28.01 -6.23
CA ILE A 134 -18.45 -27.39 -4.95
C ILE A 134 -18.43 -28.43 -3.81
N ALA A 135 -19.09 -29.58 -3.99
CA ALA A 135 -19.14 -30.60 -2.95
C ALA A 135 -17.75 -31.16 -2.56
N PHE A 136 -16.87 -31.34 -3.55
CA PHE A 136 -15.48 -31.76 -3.33
C PHE A 136 -14.66 -30.68 -2.62
N PHE A 137 -14.68 -29.43 -3.10
CA PHE A 137 -13.89 -28.35 -2.51
C PHE A 137 -14.38 -27.96 -1.12
N GLU A 138 -15.68 -28.04 -0.82
CA GLU A 138 -16.17 -27.91 0.56
C GLU A 138 -15.64 -29.04 1.48
N GLU A 139 -15.47 -30.26 0.97
CA GLU A 139 -14.91 -31.36 1.76
C GLU A 139 -13.40 -31.16 2.02
N MET A 140 -12.65 -30.73 1.00
CA MET A 140 -11.23 -30.38 1.14
C MET A 140 -11.04 -29.20 2.10
N ALA A 141 -11.84 -28.13 1.98
CA ALA A 141 -11.82 -27.00 2.90
C ALA A 141 -12.17 -27.41 4.35
N ARG A 142 -13.15 -28.30 4.56
CA ARG A 142 -13.46 -28.83 5.90
C ARG A 142 -12.33 -29.68 6.49
N LYS A 143 -11.58 -30.39 5.66
CA LYS A 143 -10.51 -31.29 6.10
C LYS A 143 -9.17 -30.57 6.31
N TYR A 144 -8.86 -29.60 5.44
CA TYR A 144 -7.53 -28.99 5.34
C TYR A 144 -7.52 -27.46 5.40
N GLY A 145 -8.65 -26.76 5.35
CA GLY A 145 -8.66 -25.30 5.19
C GLY A 145 -8.08 -24.48 6.35
N ASN A 146 -7.73 -25.12 7.46
CA ASN A 146 -6.95 -24.50 8.55
C ASN A 146 -5.44 -24.79 8.41
N ASN A 147 -4.93 -24.95 7.18
CA ASN A 147 -3.56 -25.41 6.92
C ASN A 147 -2.94 -24.71 5.69
N ASN A 148 -1.97 -23.83 5.97
CA ASN A 148 -1.24 -22.98 5.01
C ASN A 148 -0.59 -23.71 3.82
N HIS A 149 -0.38 -25.02 3.90
CA HIS A 149 0.20 -25.79 2.79
C HIS A 149 -0.77 -25.88 1.61
N VAL A 150 -2.09 -25.79 1.83
CA VAL A 150 -3.09 -26.06 0.80
C VAL A 150 -3.38 -24.85 -0.08
N ILE A 151 -3.38 -25.10 -1.38
CA ILE A 151 -3.77 -24.18 -2.44
C ILE A 151 -4.83 -24.90 -3.28
N TYR A 152 -5.91 -24.23 -3.67
CA TYR A 152 -6.96 -24.84 -4.49
C TYR A 152 -6.84 -24.38 -5.95
N GLU A 153 -6.79 -25.30 -6.91
CA GLU A 153 -6.96 -24.97 -8.34
C GLU A 153 -8.31 -25.50 -8.80
N ILE A 154 -9.27 -24.58 -8.98
CA ILE A 154 -10.70 -24.94 -9.12
C ILE A 154 -11.11 -25.34 -10.54
N TYR A 155 -10.21 -25.15 -11.52
CA TYR A 155 -10.38 -25.54 -12.91
C TYR A 155 -9.00 -25.54 -13.59
N ASN A 156 -8.51 -26.72 -13.97
CA ASN A 156 -7.26 -26.93 -14.73
C ASN A 156 -7.21 -26.17 -16.09
N GLU A 157 -7.93 -26.67 -17.11
CA GLU A 157 -7.80 -26.18 -18.48
C GLU A 157 -9.16 -25.95 -19.16
N PRO A 158 -9.81 -24.80 -18.89
CA PRO A 158 -10.98 -24.38 -19.64
C PRO A 158 -10.67 -24.28 -21.13
N LEU A 159 -11.55 -24.82 -21.98
CA LEU A 159 -11.40 -24.74 -23.43
C LEU A 159 -11.61 -23.30 -23.96
N GLN A 160 -11.84 -23.15 -25.26
CA GLN A 160 -12.15 -21.87 -25.91
C GLN A 160 -13.61 -21.42 -25.61
N ILE A 161 -13.94 -21.35 -24.31
CA ILE A 161 -15.25 -20.99 -23.75
C ILE A 161 -15.21 -19.59 -23.12
N SER A 162 -16.38 -19.01 -22.84
CA SER A 162 -16.46 -17.60 -22.45
C SER A 162 -16.01 -17.38 -21.00
N TRP A 163 -15.03 -16.48 -20.81
CA TRP A 163 -14.64 -16.00 -19.48
C TRP A 163 -15.86 -15.48 -18.69
N SER A 164 -16.44 -14.35 -19.10
CA SER A 164 -17.51 -13.66 -18.36
C SER A 164 -18.84 -14.41 -18.27
N ASN A 165 -19.13 -15.33 -19.20
CA ASN A 165 -20.43 -16.05 -19.24
C ASN A 165 -20.35 -17.50 -18.71
N THR A 166 -19.16 -18.07 -18.57
CA THR A 166 -18.99 -19.50 -18.22
C THR A 166 -17.97 -19.69 -17.10
N ILE A 167 -16.70 -19.33 -17.34
CA ILE A 167 -15.61 -19.62 -16.40
C ILE A 167 -15.73 -18.77 -15.13
N LYS A 168 -15.93 -17.45 -15.26
CA LYS A 168 -16.07 -16.53 -14.12
C LYS A 168 -17.31 -16.84 -13.25
N PRO A 169 -18.53 -17.05 -13.80
CA PRO A 169 -19.69 -17.47 -13.01
C PRO A 169 -19.60 -18.88 -12.40
N TYR A 170 -18.74 -19.76 -12.92
CA TYR A 170 -18.35 -21.01 -12.26
C TYR A 170 -17.39 -20.72 -11.09
N ALA A 171 -16.32 -19.99 -11.36
CA ALA A 171 -15.25 -19.70 -10.40
C ALA A 171 -15.77 -18.96 -9.16
N GLU A 172 -16.52 -17.88 -9.33
CA GLU A 172 -17.13 -17.12 -8.22
C GLU A 172 -18.00 -18.00 -7.31
N ALA A 173 -18.64 -19.05 -7.87
CA ALA A 173 -19.47 -19.96 -7.09
C ALA A 173 -18.67 -21.01 -6.31
N VAL A 174 -17.59 -21.55 -6.89
CA VAL A 174 -16.70 -22.48 -6.17
C VAL A 174 -15.89 -21.73 -5.12
N ILE A 175 -15.36 -20.55 -5.45
CA ILE A 175 -14.70 -19.64 -4.48
C ILE A 175 -15.66 -19.30 -3.34
N GLY A 176 -16.92 -18.95 -3.64
CA GLY A 176 -17.92 -18.65 -2.62
C GLY A 176 -18.26 -19.83 -1.69
N ALA A 177 -18.13 -21.07 -2.17
CA ALA A 177 -18.29 -22.27 -1.33
C ALA A 177 -17.06 -22.56 -0.47
N ILE A 178 -15.85 -22.41 -1.02
CA ILE A 178 -14.59 -22.51 -0.27
C ILE A 178 -14.56 -21.45 0.83
N ARG A 179 -14.78 -20.17 0.48
CA ARG A 179 -14.73 -19.01 1.39
C ARG A 179 -15.81 -18.99 2.48
N ALA A 180 -16.78 -19.89 2.43
CA ALA A 180 -17.73 -20.13 3.53
C ALA A 180 -17.18 -21.06 4.63
N ILE A 181 -15.97 -21.62 4.44
CA ILE A 181 -15.35 -22.66 5.28
C ILE A 181 -13.86 -22.35 5.52
N ASP A 182 -13.15 -21.93 4.47
CA ASP A 182 -11.73 -21.59 4.40
C ASP A 182 -11.62 -20.14 3.91
N PRO A 183 -11.43 -19.16 4.81
CA PRO A 183 -11.51 -17.75 4.47
C PRO A 183 -10.29 -17.23 3.70
N ASP A 184 -9.15 -17.92 3.77
CA ASP A 184 -7.84 -17.30 3.57
C ASP A 184 -6.80 -18.10 2.75
N ASN A 185 -6.91 -19.42 2.52
CA ASN A 185 -5.93 -20.11 1.64
C ASN A 185 -6.07 -19.68 0.17
N LEU A 186 -4.98 -19.70 -0.60
CA LEU A 186 -4.96 -19.27 -2.00
C LEU A 186 -5.89 -20.12 -2.89
N ILE A 187 -6.67 -19.46 -3.73
CA ILE A 187 -7.45 -20.12 -4.81
C ILE A 187 -6.92 -19.65 -6.17
N ILE A 188 -6.57 -20.59 -7.03
CA ILE A 188 -6.10 -20.38 -8.41
C ILE A 188 -7.24 -20.69 -9.38
N VAL A 189 -7.47 -19.80 -10.34
CA VAL A 189 -8.60 -19.83 -11.28
C VAL A 189 -8.11 -20.07 -12.71
N GLY A 190 -8.57 -21.17 -13.33
CA GLY A 190 -8.33 -21.47 -14.75
C GLY A 190 -8.79 -20.36 -15.68
N THR A 191 -8.09 -20.15 -16.79
CA THR A 191 -8.40 -19.11 -17.78
C THR A 191 -8.74 -19.72 -19.15
N PRO A 192 -9.34 -18.99 -20.11
CA PRO A 192 -9.74 -19.59 -21.38
C PRO A 192 -8.57 -20.15 -22.20
N SER A 193 -8.89 -21.03 -23.14
CA SER A 193 -7.96 -21.60 -24.12
C SER A 193 -6.81 -22.38 -23.47
N TRP A 194 -7.15 -23.37 -22.64
CA TRP A 194 -6.21 -24.18 -21.85
C TRP A 194 -5.35 -23.32 -20.93
N SER A 195 -5.99 -22.43 -20.17
CA SER A 195 -5.34 -21.50 -19.25
C SER A 195 -4.22 -20.65 -19.88
N GLN A 196 -4.49 -20.11 -21.07
CA GLN A 196 -3.56 -19.23 -21.83
C GLN A 196 -4.08 -17.81 -21.98
N ASP A 197 -5.39 -17.59 -21.96
CA ASP A 197 -6.02 -16.27 -22.12
C ASP A 197 -6.10 -15.51 -20.77
N VAL A 198 -5.00 -15.50 -20.03
CA VAL A 198 -4.84 -14.72 -18.78
C VAL A 198 -5.02 -13.21 -19.02
N ASP A 199 -4.65 -12.74 -20.21
CA ASP A 199 -4.91 -11.38 -20.67
C ASP A 199 -6.43 -11.12 -20.75
N ALA A 200 -7.21 -12.03 -21.34
CA ALA A 200 -8.67 -11.90 -21.40
C ALA A 200 -9.30 -11.90 -19.99
N ALA A 201 -8.86 -12.79 -19.10
CA ALA A 201 -9.34 -12.83 -17.71
C ALA A 201 -9.02 -11.53 -16.94
N SER A 202 -7.82 -10.97 -17.13
CA SER A 202 -7.38 -9.73 -16.47
C SER A 202 -8.17 -8.47 -16.85
N ASN A 203 -8.88 -8.49 -17.99
CA ASN A 203 -9.72 -7.36 -18.42
C ASN A 203 -11.11 -7.36 -17.74
N ASP A 204 -11.51 -8.48 -17.12
CA ASP A 204 -12.76 -8.64 -16.38
C ASP A 204 -12.51 -9.50 -15.11
N PRO A 205 -11.60 -9.08 -14.21
CA PRO A 205 -11.15 -9.92 -13.10
C PRO A 205 -12.27 -10.18 -12.10
N ILE A 206 -12.18 -11.29 -11.36
CA ILE A 206 -13.03 -11.53 -10.19
C ILE A 206 -12.61 -10.56 -9.10
N THR A 207 -13.51 -9.66 -8.71
CA THR A 207 -13.30 -8.66 -7.64
C THR A 207 -14.24 -8.87 -6.44
N SER A 208 -15.08 -9.91 -6.48
CA SER A 208 -16.01 -10.26 -5.39
C SER A 208 -15.36 -11.05 -4.26
N TYR A 209 -14.11 -11.50 -4.45
CA TYR A 209 -13.34 -12.33 -3.52
C TYR A 209 -11.87 -11.92 -3.57
N SER A 210 -11.20 -12.02 -2.41
CA SER A 210 -9.77 -11.76 -2.24
C SER A 210 -8.96 -13.05 -2.12
N ASN A 211 -7.63 -12.89 -2.16
CA ASN A 211 -6.63 -13.95 -2.22
C ASN A 211 -6.91 -14.98 -3.33
N ILE A 212 -6.87 -14.52 -4.57
CA ILE A 212 -7.01 -15.34 -5.77
C ILE A 212 -5.87 -15.07 -6.76
N ALA A 213 -5.40 -16.12 -7.43
CA ALA A 213 -4.49 -16.04 -8.57
C ALA A 213 -5.13 -16.69 -9.80
N TYR A 214 -4.50 -16.54 -10.97
CA TYR A 214 -5.01 -17.06 -12.23
C TYR A 214 -3.99 -18.01 -12.87
N THR A 215 -4.50 -19.14 -13.38
CA THR A 215 -3.68 -20.19 -13.97
C THR A 215 -3.09 -19.75 -15.31
N LEU A 216 -1.79 -20.01 -15.50
CA LEU A 216 -1.06 -19.85 -16.76
C LEU A 216 -0.35 -21.15 -17.16
N HIS A 217 -0.73 -21.77 -18.27
CA HIS A 217 -0.09 -22.99 -18.77
C HIS A 217 0.80 -22.75 -19.99
N PHE A 218 1.97 -23.39 -20.06
CA PHE A 218 2.82 -23.33 -21.25
C PHE A 218 3.60 -24.61 -21.54
N TYR A 219 3.86 -24.87 -22.83
CA TYR A 219 4.71 -25.97 -23.29
C TYR A 219 5.81 -25.39 -24.19
N ALA A 220 7.07 -25.51 -23.76
CA ALA A 220 8.19 -24.71 -24.27
C ALA A 220 8.53 -24.90 -25.76
N GLY A 221 8.13 -25.99 -26.39
CA GLY A 221 8.25 -26.16 -27.85
C GLY A 221 7.33 -25.20 -28.61
N THR A 222 6.08 -25.08 -28.14
CA THR A 222 4.97 -24.43 -28.84
C THR A 222 4.66 -23.00 -28.33
N HIS A 223 4.70 -22.79 -27.01
CA HIS A 223 4.32 -21.53 -26.36
C HIS A 223 5.57 -20.73 -26.00
N GLN A 224 5.74 -19.59 -26.68
CA GLN A 224 6.97 -18.80 -26.66
C GLN A 224 6.69 -17.38 -26.15
N GLN A 225 7.50 -16.39 -26.54
CA GLN A 225 7.36 -15.00 -26.09
C GLN A 225 5.93 -14.44 -26.17
N TRP A 226 5.15 -14.78 -27.19
CA TRP A 226 3.77 -14.30 -27.36
C TRP A 226 2.84 -14.60 -26.17
N LEU A 227 3.10 -15.68 -25.42
CA LEU A 227 2.32 -16.03 -24.22
C LEU A 227 2.90 -15.41 -22.95
N ARG A 228 4.22 -15.17 -22.90
CA ARG A 228 4.81 -14.26 -21.88
C ARG A 228 4.28 -12.85 -22.03
N ASP A 229 4.08 -12.37 -23.26
CA ASP A 229 3.51 -11.05 -23.52
C ASP A 229 2.09 -10.94 -22.94
N LYS A 230 1.24 -11.98 -23.10
CA LYS A 230 -0.06 -12.09 -22.42
C LYS A 230 0.05 -12.12 -20.89
N ALA A 231 0.99 -12.89 -20.35
CA ALA A 231 1.24 -12.93 -18.91
C ALA A 231 1.67 -11.55 -18.36
N THR A 232 2.52 -10.82 -19.08
CA THR A 232 2.87 -9.43 -18.77
C THR A 232 1.66 -8.50 -18.88
N THR A 233 0.79 -8.64 -19.90
CA THR A 233 -0.47 -7.87 -19.96
C THR A 233 -1.35 -8.15 -18.75
N ALA A 234 -1.51 -9.41 -18.34
CA ALA A 234 -2.31 -9.79 -17.19
C ALA A 234 -1.76 -9.23 -15.86
N MET A 235 -0.44 -9.32 -15.65
CA MET A 235 0.20 -8.74 -14.47
C MET A 235 0.17 -7.21 -14.47
N ASN A 236 0.28 -6.55 -15.63
CA ASN A 236 0.13 -5.09 -15.75
C ASN A 236 -1.31 -4.63 -15.49
N ASN A 237 -2.30 -5.46 -15.81
CA ASN A 237 -3.70 -5.28 -15.44
C ASN A 237 -3.99 -5.62 -13.96
N GLY A 238 -2.97 -6.01 -13.18
CA GLY A 238 -3.04 -6.13 -11.73
C GLY A 238 -3.50 -7.48 -11.19
N ILE A 239 -3.59 -8.54 -12.00
CA ILE A 239 -3.90 -9.90 -11.50
C ILE A 239 -2.64 -10.73 -11.26
N ALA A 240 -2.63 -11.52 -10.18
CA ALA A 240 -1.54 -12.44 -9.87
C ALA A 240 -1.63 -13.74 -10.67
N LEU A 241 -0.49 -14.25 -11.13
CA LEU A 241 -0.40 -15.46 -11.95
C LEU A 241 0.29 -16.61 -11.21
N PHE A 242 -0.15 -17.84 -11.50
CA PHE A 242 0.47 -19.07 -11.02
C PHE A 242 0.60 -20.05 -12.19
N ALA A 243 1.82 -20.58 -12.41
CA ALA A 243 2.10 -21.50 -13.50
C ALA A 243 2.00 -22.96 -13.03
N THR A 244 0.78 -23.37 -12.71
CA THR A 244 0.46 -24.68 -12.11
C THR A 244 0.82 -25.85 -13.02
N GLU A 245 0.85 -25.66 -14.34
CA GLU A 245 1.33 -26.64 -15.31
C GLU A 245 2.29 -26.05 -16.35
N TRP A 246 3.41 -26.74 -16.60
CA TRP A 246 4.23 -26.48 -17.78
C TRP A 246 5.12 -27.65 -18.23
N GLY A 247 5.32 -27.77 -19.55
CA GLY A 247 6.18 -28.79 -20.18
C GLY A 247 7.45 -28.24 -20.85
N THR A 248 8.50 -29.05 -20.93
CA THR A 248 9.77 -28.70 -21.62
C THR A 248 9.74 -28.91 -23.15
N VAL A 249 8.67 -29.52 -23.66
CA VAL A 249 8.51 -30.00 -25.05
C VAL A 249 7.30 -29.35 -25.73
N ASP A 250 6.77 -29.90 -26.82
CA ASP A 250 5.60 -29.36 -27.52
C ASP A 250 4.28 -29.63 -26.76
N ALA A 251 3.23 -28.88 -27.12
CA ALA A 251 1.93 -28.86 -26.42
C ALA A 251 1.06 -30.13 -26.61
N ASP A 252 1.55 -31.14 -27.34
CA ASP A 252 0.96 -32.49 -27.37
C ASP A 252 1.60 -33.44 -26.34
N GLY A 253 2.55 -32.94 -25.54
CA GLY A 253 3.26 -33.69 -24.50
C GLY A 253 4.49 -34.46 -25.01
N ASP A 254 4.81 -34.38 -26.30
CA ASP A 254 5.96 -35.05 -26.92
C ASP A 254 6.90 -34.05 -27.62
N GLY A 255 7.95 -34.56 -28.28
CA GLY A 255 8.95 -33.75 -28.98
C GLY A 255 10.25 -33.60 -28.21
N ALA A 256 11.10 -32.66 -28.64
CA ALA A 256 12.43 -32.46 -28.09
C ALA A 256 12.44 -31.34 -27.04
N VAL A 257 13.26 -31.51 -25.98
CA VAL A 257 13.40 -30.56 -24.87
C VAL A 257 13.90 -29.20 -25.38
N ASN A 258 13.01 -28.19 -25.42
CA ASN A 258 13.35 -26.84 -25.88
C ASN A 258 14.03 -26.02 -24.77
N ARG A 259 15.26 -26.42 -24.43
CA ARG A 259 16.06 -25.84 -23.33
C ARG A 259 16.19 -24.32 -23.38
N SER A 260 16.22 -23.73 -24.58
CA SER A 260 16.34 -22.27 -24.74
C SER A 260 15.07 -21.57 -24.29
N GLU A 261 13.90 -22.06 -24.71
CA GLU A 261 12.62 -21.44 -24.38
C GLU A 261 12.19 -21.77 -22.95
N THR A 262 12.47 -22.99 -22.45
CA THR A 262 12.28 -23.31 -21.02
C THR A 262 13.08 -22.34 -20.14
N ASN A 263 14.35 -22.08 -20.47
CA ASN A 263 15.15 -21.10 -19.69
C ASN A 263 14.53 -19.69 -19.77
N ALA A 264 14.08 -19.23 -20.94
CA ALA A 264 13.41 -17.94 -21.06
C ALA A 264 12.12 -17.83 -20.22
N TRP A 265 11.36 -18.92 -20.08
CA TRP A 265 10.23 -19.01 -19.17
C TRP A 265 10.66 -19.04 -17.68
N MET A 266 11.71 -19.77 -17.33
CA MET A 266 12.21 -19.82 -15.95
C MET A 266 12.80 -18.48 -15.50
N ASP A 267 13.50 -17.77 -16.38
CA ASP A 267 14.03 -16.44 -16.10
C ASP A 267 12.89 -15.41 -15.96
N PHE A 268 11.85 -15.51 -16.79
CA PHE A 268 10.61 -14.72 -16.66
C PHE A 268 9.89 -14.99 -15.33
N PHE A 269 9.76 -16.25 -14.90
CA PHE A 269 9.15 -16.59 -13.62
C PHE A 269 9.97 -16.13 -12.41
N LYS A 270 11.31 -16.16 -12.50
CA LYS A 270 12.20 -15.57 -11.48
C LYS A 270 12.10 -14.05 -11.43
N GLN A 271 11.99 -13.39 -12.57
CA GLN A 271 11.86 -11.93 -12.65
C GLN A 271 10.53 -11.42 -12.06
N ASN A 272 9.45 -12.19 -12.19
CA ASN A 272 8.09 -11.77 -11.81
C ASN A 272 7.52 -12.53 -10.58
N ASN A 273 8.35 -13.31 -9.89
CA ASN A 273 8.00 -14.18 -8.75
C ASN A 273 6.84 -15.18 -9.01
N ILE A 274 6.61 -15.58 -10.27
CA ILE A 274 5.57 -16.55 -10.62
C ILE A 274 5.99 -17.94 -10.10
N SER A 275 5.19 -18.49 -9.19
CA SER A 275 5.35 -19.87 -8.69
C SER A 275 4.91 -20.89 -9.74
N HIS A 276 5.55 -22.07 -9.76
CA HIS A 276 5.30 -23.05 -10.83
C HIS A 276 5.38 -24.53 -10.42
N ALA A 277 4.65 -25.39 -11.14
CA ALA A 277 4.83 -26.84 -11.09
C ALA A 277 4.96 -27.43 -12.51
N ASN A 278 5.98 -28.28 -12.71
CA ASN A 278 6.25 -28.91 -14.01
C ASN A 278 5.36 -30.14 -14.26
N TRP A 279 4.84 -30.24 -15.48
CA TRP A 279 4.26 -31.44 -16.08
C TRP A 279 5.39 -32.31 -16.70
N VAL A 280 5.61 -33.57 -16.29
CA VAL A 280 4.79 -34.35 -15.35
C VAL A 280 5.49 -35.57 -14.77
N ILE A 281 5.17 -35.93 -13.52
CA ILE A 281 5.53 -37.21 -12.90
C ILE A 281 4.75 -38.35 -13.59
N SER A 282 5.35 -38.87 -14.66
CA SER A 282 4.82 -39.95 -15.50
C SER A 282 5.96 -40.83 -16.01
N ASP A 283 5.68 -42.11 -16.27
CA ASP A 283 6.55 -43.04 -16.99
C ASP A 283 6.02 -43.44 -18.38
N LYS A 284 5.01 -42.74 -18.87
CA LYS A 284 4.51 -42.85 -20.25
C LYS A 284 5.63 -42.47 -21.23
N ALA A 285 5.71 -43.18 -22.36
CA ALA A 285 6.76 -42.99 -23.36
C ALA A 285 6.50 -41.75 -24.24
N GLU A 286 6.74 -40.57 -23.68
CA GLU A 286 6.52 -39.25 -24.27
C GLU A 286 7.61 -38.25 -23.81
N GLY A 287 7.90 -37.21 -24.59
CA GLY A 287 8.95 -36.24 -24.29
C GLY A 287 8.79 -35.46 -22.97
N SER A 288 7.55 -35.23 -22.51
CA SER A 288 7.28 -34.48 -21.27
C SER A 288 7.52 -35.26 -19.98
N SER A 289 7.31 -36.59 -19.98
CA SER A 289 7.43 -37.48 -18.81
C SER A 289 8.72 -37.25 -18.03
N LEU A 290 8.63 -37.20 -16.70
CA LEU A 290 9.77 -37.04 -15.81
C LEU A 290 10.69 -38.28 -15.81
N VAL A 291 10.13 -39.49 -15.87
CA VAL A 291 10.87 -40.75 -15.72
C VAL A 291 10.74 -41.68 -16.92
N ASN A 292 11.75 -42.52 -17.11
CA ASN A 292 11.77 -43.52 -18.17
C ASN A 292 10.76 -44.65 -17.85
N PRO A 293 10.15 -45.29 -18.86
CA PRO A 293 9.16 -46.35 -18.65
C PRO A 293 9.63 -47.48 -17.73
N ASN A 294 8.79 -47.87 -16.77
CA ASN A 294 9.03 -48.82 -15.69
C ASN A 294 9.98 -48.34 -14.56
N ALA A 295 10.28 -47.03 -14.47
CA ALA A 295 11.02 -46.47 -13.33
C ALA A 295 10.30 -46.74 -11.97
N PRO A 296 11.04 -46.85 -10.84
CA PRO A 296 10.44 -46.96 -9.51
C PRO A 296 9.58 -45.74 -9.16
N VAL A 297 8.77 -45.81 -8.09
CA VAL A 297 7.94 -44.67 -7.64
C VAL A 297 8.76 -43.58 -6.92
N SER A 298 10.00 -43.87 -6.53
CA SER A 298 10.92 -42.96 -5.85
C SER A 298 12.38 -43.33 -6.18
N GLY A 299 13.35 -42.57 -5.66
CA GLY A 299 14.77 -42.98 -5.66
C GLY A 299 15.51 -42.79 -6.98
N TRP A 300 14.99 -41.97 -7.89
CA TRP A 300 15.46 -41.83 -9.27
C TRP A 300 16.93 -41.37 -9.40
N SER A 301 17.74 -42.24 -10.01
CA SER A 301 19.03 -41.86 -10.58
C SER A 301 18.84 -41.01 -11.84
N SER A 302 19.91 -40.37 -12.33
CA SER A 302 19.85 -39.66 -13.63
C SER A 302 19.55 -40.58 -14.82
N SER A 303 19.75 -41.89 -14.68
CA SER A 303 19.34 -42.90 -15.67
C SER A 303 17.88 -43.35 -15.56
N ASP A 304 17.20 -43.08 -14.45
CA ASP A 304 15.76 -43.34 -14.32
C ASP A 304 14.91 -42.18 -14.84
N LEU A 305 15.52 -41.01 -15.03
CA LEU A 305 14.90 -39.79 -15.55
C LEU A 305 15.05 -39.67 -17.08
N THR A 306 14.07 -39.04 -17.73
CA THR A 306 14.16 -38.69 -19.16
C THR A 306 15.11 -37.51 -19.40
N GLU A 307 15.25 -37.03 -20.64
CA GLU A 307 15.95 -35.75 -20.87
C GLU A 307 15.20 -34.57 -20.23
N SER A 308 13.86 -34.55 -20.31
CA SER A 308 13.00 -33.57 -19.63
C SER A 308 13.20 -33.65 -18.12
N GLY A 309 13.07 -34.84 -17.52
CA GLY A 309 13.14 -35.01 -16.07
C GLY A 309 14.50 -34.71 -15.44
N ASN A 310 15.61 -34.98 -16.14
CA ASN A 310 16.93 -34.53 -15.68
C ASN A 310 17.02 -32.98 -15.69
N PHE A 311 16.47 -32.32 -16.71
CA PHE A 311 16.51 -30.86 -16.82
C PHE A 311 15.59 -30.17 -15.80
N VAL A 312 14.37 -30.67 -15.63
CA VAL A 312 13.41 -30.21 -14.61
C VAL A 312 13.99 -30.37 -13.21
N ARG A 313 14.64 -31.49 -12.90
CA ARG A 313 15.33 -31.72 -11.63
C ARG A 313 16.36 -30.63 -11.34
N ASP A 314 17.18 -30.27 -12.33
CA ASP A 314 18.18 -29.22 -12.19
C ASP A 314 17.56 -27.81 -12.08
N ILE A 315 16.39 -27.56 -12.68
CA ILE A 315 15.63 -26.31 -12.52
C ILE A 315 15.08 -26.18 -11.09
N VAL A 316 14.31 -27.17 -10.62
CA VAL A 316 13.65 -27.14 -9.31
C VAL A 316 14.68 -27.13 -8.18
N ARG A 317 15.73 -27.96 -8.29
CA ARG A 317 16.80 -28.10 -7.27
C ARG A 317 17.56 -26.80 -6.98
N ASN A 318 17.68 -25.93 -7.97
CA ASN A 318 18.47 -24.70 -7.89
C ASN A 318 17.58 -23.44 -7.93
N TRP A 319 16.27 -23.58 -7.67
CA TRP A 319 15.33 -22.46 -7.74
C TRP A 319 15.63 -21.38 -6.68
N GLY A 320 15.75 -21.79 -5.42
CA GLY A 320 16.00 -20.90 -4.27
C GLY A 320 17.47 -20.47 -4.08
N THR A 321 18.35 -20.67 -5.06
CA THR A 321 19.78 -20.32 -4.96
C THR A 321 20.16 -19.16 -5.88
N SER A 322 20.52 -18.01 -5.30
CA SER A 322 20.96 -16.84 -6.06
C SER A 322 22.19 -17.13 -6.93
N PRO A 323 22.26 -16.66 -8.19
CA PRO A 323 23.38 -16.88 -9.09
C PRO A 323 24.61 -16.00 -8.74
N GLY A 324 25.21 -16.27 -7.58
CA GLY A 324 26.35 -15.50 -7.04
C GLY A 324 27.32 -16.27 -6.15
N ALA A 325 27.17 -17.60 -6.03
CA ALA A 325 27.86 -18.42 -5.02
C ALA A 325 28.78 -19.53 -5.58
N THR A 326 29.30 -19.40 -6.81
CA THR A 326 30.34 -20.32 -7.35
C THR A 326 31.70 -20.10 -6.67
N SER A 327 31.81 -20.46 -5.39
CA SER A 327 33.09 -20.57 -4.70
C SER A 327 33.83 -21.81 -5.20
N SER A 328 34.89 -21.61 -5.99
CA SER A 328 35.72 -22.68 -6.55
C SER A 328 36.61 -23.33 -5.47
N SER A 329 36.00 -24.09 -4.56
CA SER A 329 36.64 -24.77 -3.44
C SER A 329 36.89 -26.25 -3.73
N SER A 330 37.81 -26.52 -4.66
CA SER A 330 38.24 -27.88 -5.01
C SER A 330 38.74 -28.65 -3.79
N SER A 331 38.04 -29.71 -3.40
CA SER A 331 38.36 -30.54 -2.24
C SER A 331 39.62 -31.38 -2.46
N SER A 332 40.74 -30.86 -1.97
CA SER A 332 42.07 -31.50 -2.08
C SER A 332 42.19 -32.74 -1.20
N SER A 333 41.86 -33.91 -1.75
CA SER A 333 42.23 -35.20 -1.16
C SER A 333 43.73 -35.45 -1.32
N SER A 334 44.39 -35.86 -0.25
CA SER A 334 45.85 -35.91 -0.15
C SER A 334 46.43 -37.23 -0.67
N SER A 335 47.19 -37.17 -1.76
CA SER A 335 48.11 -38.25 -2.14
C SER A 335 49.44 -37.71 -2.69
N SER A 336 50.49 -38.26 -2.11
CA SER A 336 51.91 -37.89 -2.13
C SER A 336 52.61 -37.85 -3.49
N SER A 337 53.81 -37.24 -3.46
CA SER A 337 54.90 -37.22 -4.46
C SER A 337 54.87 -36.07 -5.48
N SER A 338 55.96 -35.37 -5.84
CA SER A 338 57.24 -34.95 -5.24
C SER A 338 58.21 -34.68 -6.39
N SER A 339 58.97 -33.58 -6.35
CA SER A 339 60.07 -33.23 -7.29
C SER A 339 59.67 -32.99 -8.77
N SER A 340 60.33 -32.13 -9.55
CA SER A 340 61.43 -31.18 -9.27
C SER A 340 61.74 -30.29 -10.49
N SER A 341 62.24 -29.06 -10.28
CA SER A 341 63.21 -28.30 -11.14
C SER A 341 62.86 -28.03 -12.62
N SER A 342 63.32 -26.99 -13.33
CA SER A 342 64.26 -25.86 -13.12
C SER A 342 64.04 -24.89 -14.30
N SER A 343 63.78 -23.59 -14.15
CA SER A 343 64.69 -22.48 -13.76
C SER A 343 65.78 -22.08 -14.78
N SER A 344 65.47 -21.15 -15.70
CA SER A 344 66.38 -20.19 -16.35
C SER A 344 65.54 -19.18 -17.18
N SER A 345 65.49 -17.86 -16.94
CA SER A 345 66.54 -16.79 -16.92
C SER A 345 67.03 -16.42 -18.33
N SER A 346 67.17 -15.14 -18.75
CA SER A 346 67.17 -13.86 -18.01
C SER A 346 67.10 -12.60 -18.91
N SER A 347 66.84 -11.43 -18.28
CA SER A 347 67.31 -10.06 -18.64
C SER A 347 66.71 -9.37 -19.90
N SER A 348 66.52 -8.04 -19.97
CA SER A 348 67.13 -6.93 -19.19
C SER A 348 66.22 -5.70 -18.97
N SER A 349 66.28 -5.09 -17.77
CA SER A 349 66.29 -3.65 -17.37
C SER A 349 65.72 -2.52 -18.30
N SER A 350 65.13 -1.41 -17.81
CA SER A 350 65.44 -0.65 -16.57
C SER A 350 64.34 0.36 -16.13
N SER A 351 64.21 0.59 -14.80
CA SER A 351 63.97 1.88 -14.05
C SER A 351 63.12 3.06 -14.63
N SER A 352 62.32 3.83 -13.86
CA SER A 352 61.96 3.82 -12.42
C SER A 352 61.00 4.98 -12.02
N SER A 353 60.19 4.82 -10.94
CA SER A 353 59.56 5.87 -10.08
C SER A 353 58.51 6.84 -10.71
N SER A 354 57.50 7.39 -10.00
CA SER A 354 57.10 7.32 -8.57
C SER A 354 55.63 7.74 -8.30
N SER A 355 55.05 7.18 -7.22
CA SER A 355 54.06 7.77 -6.28
C SER A 355 52.75 8.44 -6.76
N SER A 356 51.63 7.76 -6.41
CA SER A 356 50.49 8.25 -5.61
C SER A 356 49.56 9.36 -6.14
N GLY A 357 48.27 9.01 -6.22
CA GLY A 357 47.13 9.93 -6.21
C GLY A 357 45.82 9.13 -6.16
N ASN A 358 45.02 9.30 -5.10
CA ASN A 358 43.69 8.68 -4.97
C ASN A 358 42.64 9.76 -5.21
N GLY A 359 41.65 9.52 -6.06
CA GLY A 359 40.62 10.50 -6.43
C GLY A 359 39.33 9.82 -6.85
N GLY A 360 38.19 10.41 -6.51
CA GLY A 360 36.86 9.90 -6.86
C GLY A 360 36.63 9.91 -8.37
N VAL A 361 35.95 8.88 -8.87
CA VAL A 361 35.63 8.74 -10.30
C VAL A 361 34.32 9.45 -10.59
N CYS A 362 34.39 10.63 -11.19
CA CYS A 362 33.23 11.22 -11.86
C CYS A 362 32.92 10.42 -13.13
N THR A 363 31.64 10.22 -13.42
CA THR A 363 31.16 9.62 -14.68
C THR A 363 30.48 10.69 -15.54
N GLU A 364 30.68 10.63 -16.85
CA GLU A 364 30.08 11.58 -17.79
C GLU A 364 28.81 11.00 -18.42
N GLN A 365 27.74 11.78 -18.40
CA GLN A 365 26.41 11.45 -18.89
C GLN A 365 25.92 12.54 -19.84
N CYS A 366 25.01 12.20 -20.75
CA CYS A 366 24.33 13.15 -21.61
C CYS A 366 22.99 13.57 -21.00
N LYS A 367 22.80 14.87 -20.74
CA LYS A 367 21.46 15.44 -20.57
C LYS A 367 20.93 15.85 -21.95
N TRP A 368 19.92 15.13 -22.43
CA TRP A 368 19.26 15.42 -23.71
C TRP A 368 18.07 16.35 -23.49
N TYR A 369 18.12 17.56 -24.03
CA TYR A 369 17.22 18.68 -23.73
C TYR A 369 17.01 18.91 -22.23
N GLN A 370 15.87 18.49 -21.68
CA GLN A 370 15.55 18.59 -20.26
C GLN A 370 15.34 17.22 -19.56
N ASP A 371 15.46 16.13 -20.31
CA ASP A 371 15.30 14.75 -19.82
C ASP A 371 16.35 14.38 -18.73
N ASP A 372 16.13 13.23 -18.11
CA ASP A 372 17.07 12.63 -17.17
C ASP A 372 18.41 12.28 -17.84
N PRO A 373 19.55 12.37 -17.10
CA PRO A 373 20.87 12.08 -17.66
C PRO A 373 21.03 10.61 -18.09
N ARG A 374 21.43 10.41 -19.34
CA ARG A 374 21.64 9.10 -19.98
C ARG A 374 23.13 8.79 -20.14
N PRO A 375 23.55 7.51 -20.18
CA PRO A 375 24.95 7.18 -20.43
C PRO A 375 25.41 7.65 -21.82
N LEU A 376 26.67 8.07 -21.89
CA LEU A 376 27.35 8.20 -23.18
C LEU A 376 27.67 6.80 -23.75
N CYS A 377 27.47 6.62 -25.06
CA CYS A 377 27.89 5.40 -25.75
C CYS A 377 29.41 5.23 -25.65
N GLN A 378 29.89 4.01 -25.42
CA GLN A 378 31.31 3.71 -25.24
C GLN A 378 31.98 3.29 -26.55
N ASN A 379 31.21 2.80 -27.52
CA ASN A 379 31.70 2.27 -28.79
C ASN A 379 31.31 3.12 -30.02
N GLN A 380 30.57 4.23 -29.80
CA GLN A 380 30.03 5.08 -30.87
C GLN A 380 30.02 6.57 -30.47
N ASP A 381 30.91 7.38 -31.07
CA ASP A 381 31.05 8.82 -30.75
C ASP A 381 29.92 9.73 -31.28
N SER A 382 29.10 9.26 -32.23
CA SER A 382 28.06 10.06 -32.89
C SER A 382 26.79 9.27 -33.21
N GLY A 383 25.63 9.90 -33.10
CA GLY A 383 24.31 9.27 -33.23
C GLY A 383 23.79 8.74 -31.89
N TRP A 384 22.75 7.91 -31.98
CA TRP A 384 22.18 7.17 -30.86
C TRP A 384 22.58 5.70 -30.96
N GLY A 385 22.70 5.02 -29.82
CA GLY A 385 23.04 3.60 -29.74
C GLY A 385 22.30 2.90 -28.60
N TYR A 386 22.51 1.59 -28.50
CA TYR A 386 22.03 0.77 -27.40
C TYR A 386 23.17 -0.14 -26.96
N GLU A 387 23.74 0.15 -25.79
CA GLU A 387 24.93 -0.51 -25.24
C GLU A 387 24.66 -0.84 -23.77
N ASN A 388 25.23 -1.94 -23.25
CA ASN A 388 25.07 -2.35 -21.84
C ASN A 388 23.60 -2.40 -21.38
N ASN A 389 22.72 -2.92 -22.25
CA ASN A 389 21.27 -3.09 -22.05
C ASN A 389 20.48 -1.79 -21.78
N GLN A 390 20.95 -0.65 -22.29
CA GLN A 390 20.27 0.65 -22.16
C GLN A 390 20.55 1.58 -23.35
N SER A 391 19.64 2.53 -23.61
CA SER A 391 19.79 3.53 -24.66
C SER A 391 20.86 4.56 -24.31
N CYS A 392 21.85 4.73 -25.18
CA CYS A 392 22.98 5.63 -25.01
C CYS A 392 23.06 6.68 -26.13
N ILE A 393 23.80 7.77 -25.87
CA ILE A 393 23.99 8.87 -26.82
C ILE A 393 25.48 9.01 -27.13
N GLY A 394 25.86 9.08 -28.42
CA GLY A 394 27.24 9.34 -28.82
C GLY A 394 27.65 10.77 -28.45
N ARG A 395 28.84 10.92 -27.84
CA ARG A 395 29.33 12.18 -27.25
C ARG A 395 29.14 13.39 -28.14
N THR A 396 29.63 13.33 -29.38
CA THR A 396 29.56 14.46 -30.33
C THR A 396 28.13 14.82 -30.72
N THR A 397 27.19 13.86 -30.65
CA THR A 397 25.76 14.15 -30.84
C THR A 397 25.16 14.83 -29.61
N CYS A 398 25.50 14.37 -28.40
CA CYS A 398 25.12 15.06 -27.15
C CYS A 398 25.60 16.52 -27.10
N GLU A 399 26.83 16.77 -27.57
CA GLU A 399 27.46 18.10 -27.63
C GLU A 399 26.92 18.96 -28.79
N SER A 400 26.27 18.37 -29.80
CA SER A 400 25.75 19.08 -30.98
C SER A 400 24.32 19.64 -30.84
N GLN A 401 23.61 19.31 -29.76
CA GLN A 401 22.23 19.76 -29.55
C GLN A 401 22.16 21.27 -29.26
N GLY A 402 21.08 21.92 -29.71
CA GLY A 402 20.77 23.31 -29.36
C GLY A 402 19.76 23.37 -28.21
N GLY A 403 20.12 24.01 -27.09
CA GLY A 403 19.25 24.15 -25.93
C GLY A 403 20.03 24.23 -24.62
N SER A 404 19.40 23.82 -23.53
CA SER A 404 19.99 23.71 -22.18
C SER A 404 20.59 22.33 -21.85
N GLY A 405 20.63 21.42 -22.83
CA GLY A 405 21.22 20.08 -22.69
C GLY A 405 22.70 20.04 -23.08
N GLY A 406 23.39 18.96 -22.73
CA GLY A 406 24.80 18.73 -23.04
C GLY A 406 25.39 17.56 -22.26
N VAL A 407 26.70 17.35 -22.40
CA VAL A 407 27.45 16.42 -21.54
C VAL A 407 27.63 17.04 -20.15
N ILE A 408 27.32 16.27 -19.11
CA ILE A 408 27.45 16.63 -17.71
C ILE A 408 28.29 15.58 -16.97
N SER A 409 28.88 15.95 -15.83
CA SER A 409 29.66 15.03 -15.00
C SER A 409 28.98 14.82 -13.64
N SER A 410 28.75 13.57 -13.26
CA SER A 410 28.20 13.18 -11.96
C SER A 410 29.27 12.49 -11.10
N CYS A 411 29.38 12.87 -9.83
CA CYS A 411 30.43 12.42 -8.92
C CYS A 411 29.85 12.13 -7.53
N THR A 412 30.11 10.96 -6.97
CA THR A 412 29.78 10.62 -5.57
C THR A 412 31.00 10.78 -4.66
N SER A 413 30.80 11.14 -3.39
CA SER A 413 31.84 11.31 -2.38
C SER A 413 31.25 11.22 -0.97
N SER A 414 32.07 10.87 0.02
CA SER A 414 31.62 10.55 1.38
C SER A 414 32.42 11.27 2.47
N SER A 415 31.75 11.55 3.58
CA SER A 415 32.30 11.70 4.94
C SER A 415 33.08 12.97 5.32
N SER A 416 32.38 13.81 6.11
CA SER A 416 32.80 14.29 7.43
C SER A 416 33.93 15.34 7.57
N SER A 417 33.86 16.07 8.68
CA SER A 417 34.52 17.38 8.87
C SER A 417 35.63 17.40 9.93
N SER A 418 36.56 18.35 9.81
CA SER A 418 37.14 19.10 10.94
C SER A 418 37.90 20.34 10.43
N SER A 419 38.18 21.29 11.32
CA SER A 419 38.31 22.71 10.95
C SER A 419 39.72 23.32 11.12
N SER A 420 39.94 24.39 10.33
CA SER A 420 40.42 25.72 10.80
C SER A 420 41.68 26.35 10.17
N SER A 421 41.49 27.63 9.80
CA SER A 421 42.44 28.77 9.89
C SER A 421 43.40 29.11 8.73
N SER A 422 43.76 30.41 8.73
CA SER A 422 44.99 31.00 8.15
C SER A 422 45.02 31.34 6.65
N SER A 423 44.25 32.37 6.26
CA SER A 423 44.31 33.06 4.96
C SER A 423 45.35 34.21 4.88
N SER A 424 45.50 34.80 3.68
CA SER A 424 46.13 36.12 3.35
C SER A 424 47.63 36.13 2.94
N SER A 425 48.14 37.07 2.10
CA SER A 425 47.52 37.91 1.04
C SER A 425 48.57 38.69 0.21
N SER A 426 48.23 39.09 -1.03
CA SER A 426 48.70 40.28 -1.79
C SER A 426 48.28 40.13 -3.28
N SER A 427 47.99 41.15 -4.08
CA SER A 427 47.67 42.59 -3.90
C SER A 427 46.93 43.06 -5.19
N SER A 428 46.20 44.19 -5.29
CA SER A 428 46.42 45.52 -4.70
C SER A 428 45.15 46.40 -4.69
N SER A 429 45.00 47.21 -3.63
CA SER A 429 44.51 48.62 -3.56
C SER A 429 43.26 49.11 -4.33
N SER A 430 42.36 49.95 -3.79
CA SER A 430 42.09 50.50 -2.43
C SER A 430 40.77 51.34 -2.55
N SER A 431 40.24 52.22 -1.68
CA SER A 431 40.54 52.84 -0.35
C SER A 431 39.30 53.68 0.04
N SER A 432 38.95 54.00 1.29
CA SER A 432 39.34 53.51 2.63
C SER A 432 38.49 54.22 3.71
N SER A 433 38.62 53.81 4.98
CA SER A 433 38.40 54.59 6.24
C SER A 433 36.98 55.13 6.59
N SER A 434 36.51 55.10 7.84
CA SER A 434 36.97 54.40 9.07
C SER A 434 36.03 54.66 10.28
N SER A 435 35.81 53.65 11.15
CA SER A 435 35.66 53.70 12.65
C SER A 435 34.82 54.77 13.38
N SER A 436 34.11 54.50 14.49
CA SER A 436 33.80 53.23 15.21
C SER A 436 32.82 53.43 16.39
N SER A 437 32.17 52.34 16.80
CA SER A 437 31.86 51.92 18.20
C SER A 437 31.00 52.76 19.17
N SER A 438 29.80 52.22 19.43
CA SER A 438 29.31 51.71 20.75
C SER A 438 28.57 52.59 21.79
N SER A 439 27.70 51.89 22.54
CA SER A 439 27.07 52.19 23.85
C SER A 439 25.74 52.98 23.89
N SER A 440 24.64 52.24 24.14
CA SER A 440 23.66 52.39 25.26
C SER A 440 23.25 53.78 25.77
N SER A 441 21.98 54.05 26.13
CA SER A 441 20.75 53.21 26.21
C SER A 441 19.50 54.08 26.47
N SER A 442 18.30 53.46 26.48
CA SER A 442 17.10 53.80 27.32
C SER A 442 16.49 55.22 27.26
N SER A 443 15.17 55.42 27.20
CA SER A 443 13.99 54.51 27.21
C SER A 443 12.69 55.29 26.92
N SER A 444 11.53 54.61 26.93
CA SER A 444 10.18 55.13 27.31
C SER A 444 9.59 56.29 26.48
N SER A 445 8.62 56.04 25.57
CA SER A 445 7.14 56.04 25.80
C SER A 445 6.50 57.44 25.60
N SER A 446 5.22 57.70 25.27
CA SER A 446 3.99 56.94 24.88
C SER A 446 2.86 57.98 24.67
N SER A 447 1.74 57.81 23.92
CA SER A 447 1.27 56.86 22.87
C SER A 447 -0.09 57.38 22.32
N SER A 448 -0.65 56.78 21.25
CA SER A 448 -1.96 57.13 20.60
C SER A 448 -1.99 58.53 19.90
N SER A 449 -2.94 58.97 19.06
CA SER A 449 -4.17 58.48 18.38
C SER A 449 -4.56 59.54 17.28
N SER A 450 -5.41 59.36 16.24
CA SER A 450 -6.07 58.22 15.55
C SER A 450 -6.77 58.71 14.22
N SER A 451 -7.50 57.82 13.53
CA SER A 451 -8.73 58.07 12.72
C SER A 451 -8.75 58.98 11.45
N SER A 452 -8.65 58.33 10.28
CA SER A 452 -9.58 58.35 9.12
C SER A 452 -10.01 59.63 8.34
N SER A 453 -9.85 59.62 7.00
CA SER A 453 -10.93 59.59 5.96
C SER A 453 -10.84 60.52 4.71
N SER A 454 -11.29 59.98 3.55
CA SER A 454 -11.85 60.63 2.33
C SER A 454 -10.99 61.44 1.30
N SER A 455 -10.70 60.78 0.17
CA SER A 455 -10.92 61.19 -1.25
C SER A 455 -10.79 62.68 -1.71
N SER A 456 -10.19 63.02 -2.88
CA SER A 456 -10.65 62.58 -4.22
C SER A 456 -9.84 63.13 -5.44
N SER A 457 -9.73 62.29 -6.50
CA SER A 457 -9.77 62.59 -7.96
C SER A 457 -8.79 63.52 -8.73
N SER A 458 -8.49 63.06 -9.96
CA SER A 458 -7.90 63.69 -11.18
C SER A 458 -6.37 63.58 -11.35
N SER A 459 -5.79 62.84 -12.30
CA SER A 459 -5.97 62.72 -13.78
C SER A 459 -5.45 63.94 -14.56
N SER A 460 -4.70 63.85 -15.67
CA SER A 460 -4.37 62.71 -16.57
C SER A 460 -3.15 63.03 -17.47
N SER A 461 -2.53 62.02 -18.12
CA SER A 461 -2.06 61.99 -19.54
C SER A 461 -0.77 61.16 -19.77
N SER A 462 -0.45 60.59 -20.95
CA SER A 462 -1.23 60.02 -22.08
C SER A 462 -0.27 59.55 -23.19
N SER A 463 -0.29 58.27 -23.60
CA SER A 463 0.17 57.80 -24.94
C SER A 463 -0.33 56.36 -25.17
N SER A 464 -1.50 56.08 -25.77
CA SER A 464 -1.93 56.30 -27.16
C SER A 464 -1.32 55.33 -28.20
N SER A 465 -1.71 54.07 -28.17
CA SER A 465 -1.67 53.18 -29.34
C SER A 465 -2.76 53.60 -30.34
N THR A 466 -2.45 53.57 -31.65
CA THR A 466 -3.36 54.07 -32.71
C THR A 466 -4.04 52.92 -33.44
N SER A 467 -5.35 53.03 -33.67
CA SER A 467 -6.13 52.00 -34.37
C SER A 467 -5.86 51.99 -35.88
N GLY A 468 -5.50 50.83 -36.42
CA GLY A 468 -5.56 50.54 -37.86
C GLY A 468 -6.97 50.07 -38.26
N GLY A 469 -7.49 50.54 -39.39
CA GLY A 469 -8.82 50.17 -39.88
C GLY A 469 -8.86 48.77 -40.50
N GLY A 470 -9.99 48.07 -40.34
CA GLY A 470 -10.18 46.73 -40.89
C GLY A 470 -10.29 46.70 -42.43
N SER A 471 -9.61 45.72 -43.04
CA SER A 471 -9.95 45.22 -44.37
C SER A 471 -11.03 44.14 -44.26
N CYS A 472 -11.79 43.88 -45.33
CA CYS A 472 -12.72 42.75 -45.34
C CYS A 472 -11.93 41.44 -45.20
N GLY A 473 -12.07 40.77 -44.05
CA GLY A 473 -11.35 39.54 -43.75
C GLY A 473 -11.78 38.41 -44.68
N THR A 474 -10.94 38.08 -45.67
CA THR A 474 -10.94 36.75 -46.26
C THR A 474 -10.55 35.76 -45.18
N GLU A 475 -11.42 34.80 -44.91
CA GLU A 475 -11.15 33.68 -44.01
C GLU A 475 -10.92 32.42 -44.85
N CYS A 476 -10.21 31.47 -44.27
CA CYS A 476 -9.99 30.16 -44.83
C CYS A 476 -10.92 29.20 -44.12
N ASN A 477 -11.81 28.54 -44.86
CA ASN A 477 -12.44 27.32 -44.36
C ASN A 477 -11.40 26.21 -44.48
N TRP A 478 -10.59 26.05 -43.44
CA TRP A 478 -9.57 25.02 -43.33
C TRP A 478 -10.18 23.79 -42.65
N TYR A 479 -10.65 22.85 -43.48
CA TYR A 479 -11.33 21.61 -43.07
C TYR A 479 -12.47 21.79 -42.04
N GLY A 480 -13.29 22.85 -42.20
CA GLY A 480 -14.45 23.13 -41.36
C GLY A 480 -14.26 24.28 -40.35
N ASN A 481 -13.01 24.67 -40.07
CA ASN A 481 -12.69 25.77 -39.17
C ASN A 481 -12.38 27.05 -39.96
N SER A 482 -12.89 28.21 -39.50
CA SER A 482 -12.60 29.51 -40.12
C SER A 482 -11.32 30.12 -39.55
N VAL A 483 -10.37 30.48 -40.41
CA VAL A 483 -9.02 30.94 -40.02
C VAL A 483 -8.60 32.16 -40.86
N PRO A 484 -8.01 33.23 -40.31
CA PRO A 484 -7.63 34.41 -41.11
C PRO A 484 -6.71 34.09 -42.29
N VAL A 485 -6.93 34.73 -43.44
CA VAL A 485 -6.02 34.63 -44.60
C VAL A 485 -4.93 35.71 -44.51
N CYS A 486 -3.67 35.31 -44.71
CA CYS A 486 -2.53 36.21 -44.71
C CYS A 486 -2.57 37.21 -45.87
N GLN A 487 -2.14 38.45 -45.64
CA GLN A 487 -2.12 39.51 -46.65
C GLN A 487 -0.76 39.63 -47.34
N ASN A 488 0.33 39.21 -46.69
CA ASN A 488 1.70 39.34 -47.19
C ASN A 488 2.34 37.97 -47.50
N ALA A 489 2.00 36.91 -46.76
CA ALA A 489 2.43 35.54 -47.09
C ALA A 489 1.69 35.01 -48.34
N THR A 490 2.44 34.78 -49.43
CA THR A 490 1.91 34.28 -50.71
C THR A 490 1.73 32.76 -50.76
N SER A 491 2.49 32.01 -49.96
CA SER A 491 2.38 30.55 -49.81
C SER A 491 2.76 30.12 -48.40
N GLY A 492 2.16 29.04 -47.89
CA GLY A 492 2.37 28.54 -46.53
C GLY A 492 1.45 29.19 -45.49
N TRP A 493 1.85 29.08 -44.23
CA TRP A 493 1.26 29.75 -43.08
C TRP A 493 2.12 30.95 -42.66
N GLY A 494 1.52 31.93 -41.99
CA GLY A 494 2.19 33.14 -41.52
C GLY A 494 1.59 33.67 -40.22
N TYR A 495 2.14 34.77 -39.73
CA TYR A 495 1.68 35.44 -38.52
C TYR A 495 1.62 36.94 -38.80
N GLU A 496 0.42 37.50 -38.92
CA GLU A 496 0.17 38.88 -39.34
C GLU A 496 -0.91 39.49 -38.45
N ASN A 497 -0.76 40.76 -38.05
CA ASN A 497 -1.71 41.46 -37.18
C ASN A 497 -2.00 40.74 -35.84
N ASN A 498 -0.95 40.21 -35.20
CA ASN A 498 -1.03 39.52 -33.90
C ASN A 498 -1.87 38.23 -33.86
N GLN A 499 -2.07 37.58 -35.01
CA GLN A 499 -2.74 36.29 -35.12
C GLN A 499 -2.12 35.42 -36.23
N SER A 500 -2.22 34.10 -36.06
CA SER A 500 -1.83 33.13 -37.09
C SER A 500 -2.78 33.21 -38.29
N CYS A 501 -2.22 33.13 -39.50
CA CYS A 501 -2.96 33.21 -40.74
C CYS A 501 -2.45 32.18 -41.75
N VAL A 502 -3.25 31.87 -42.77
CA VAL A 502 -2.88 30.98 -43.89
C VAL A 502 -2.86 31.75 -45.20
N SER A 503 -1.86 31.56 -46.05
CA SER A 503 -1.83 32.19 -47.37
C SER A 503 -3.01 31.75 -48.24
N ALA A 504 -3.51 32.65 -49.09
CA ALA A 504 -4.62 32.34 -49.99
C ALA A 504 -4.31 31.17 -50.97
N GLN A 505 -3.03 30.97 -51.32
CA GLN A 505 -2.62 29.86 -52.18
C GLN A 505 -2.63 28.51 -51.44
N THR A 506 -2.13 28.46 -50.20
CA THR A 506 -2.24 27.23 -49.38
C THR A 506 -3.68 26.93 -49.04
N CYS A 507 -4.47 27.94 -48.67
CA CYS A 507 -5.90 27.78 -48.36
C CYS A 507 -6.74 27.26 -49.54
N ASN A 508 -6.37 27.56 -50.79
CA ASN A 508 -7.03 27.01 -51.98
C ASN A 508 -6.33 25.75 -52.56
N GLY A 509 -5.27 25.26 -51.90
CA GLY A 509 -4.57 24.03 -52.29
C GLY A 509 -5.09 22.76 -51.60
N GLN A 510 -5.97 22.89 -50.60
CA GLN A 510 -6.67 21.78 -49.95
C GLN A 510 -7.77 21.21 -50.86
N GLY A 511 -7.91 19.89 -50.88
CA GLY A 511 -8.95 19.19 -51.64
C GLY A 511 -10.16 18.86 -50.78
N GLY A 512 -11.37 18.99 -51.33
CA GLY A 512 -12.63 18.77 -50.62
C GLY A 512 -13.50 20.03 -50.62
N SER A 513 -14.23 20.26 -49.53
CA SER A 513 -15.08 21.46 -49.33
C SER A 513 -14.39 22.62 -48.62
N GLY A 514 -13.08 22.53 -48.37
CA GLY A 514 -12.25 23.63 -47.84
C GLY A 514 -11.82 24.61 -48.94
N GLY A 515 -11.55 25.86 -48.56
CA GLY A 515 -11.13 26.92 -49.49
C GLY A 515 -11.19 28.31 -48.86
N VAL A 516 -10.73 29.34 -49.57
CA VAL A 516 -10.90 30.74 -49.13
C VAL A 516 -12.38 31.13 -49.25
N VAL A 517 -12.96 31.57 -48.13
CA VAL A 517 -14.33 32.06 -47.99
C VAL A 517 -14.32 33.54 -47.60
N GLY A 518 -15.42 34.26 -47.88
CA GLY A 518 -15.43 35.74 -47.75
C GLY A 518 -14.75 36.47 -48.92
N GLY A 519 -14.78 35.89 -50.13
CA GLY A 519 -14.13 36.41 -51.34
C GLY A 519 -15.06 37.03 -52.39
N SER A 520 -16.25 37.55 -52.03
CA SER A 520 -17.15 38.24 -52.98
C SER A 520 -18.12 39.20 -52.29
N ASN A 521 -18.25 40.40 -52.87
CA ASN A 521 -19.15 41.49 -52.43
C ASN A 521 -19.03 41.98 -50.97
N CYS A 522 -17.83 42.46 -50.61
CA CYS A 522 -17.77 43.81 -50.06
C CYS A 522 -18.19 44.80 -51.19
N GLY A 523 -19.51 44.94 -51.38
CA GLY A 523 -20.12 45.48 -52.60
C GLY A 523 -21.43 46.24 -52.36
N SER A 524 -21.28 47.49 -51.92
CA SER A 524 -22.27 48.58 -52.02
C SER A 524 -23.63 48.49 -51.30
N SER A 525 -23.66 49.11 -50.11
CA SER A 525 -24.61 50.20 -49.77
C SER A 525 -26.06 49.91 -49.29
N SER A 526 -26.53 50.87 -48.47
CA SER A 526 -27.92 51.32 -48.26
C SER A 526 -28.94 50.47 -47.44
N SER A 527 -28.84 50.64 -46.11
CA SER A 527 -29.85 51.31 -45.24
C SER A 527 -31.26 50.74 -44.99
N SER A 528 -31.69 50.91 -43.72
CA SER A 528 -33.08 51.01 -43.19
C SER A 528 -33.96 49.75 -43.17
N SER A 529 -34.88 49.55 -42.21
CA SER A 529 -35.07 50.09 -40.84
C SER A 529 -36.22 49.33 -40.14
N SER A 530 -36.37 49.48 -38.80
CA SER A 530 -37.61 49.24 -38.01
C SER A 530 -38.18 47.79 -37.98
N SER A 531 -38.93 47.33 -36.96
CA SER A 531 -39.17 47.79 -35.57
C SER A 531 -40.04 46.74 -34.82
N SER A 532 -40.03 46.76 -33.47
CA SER A 532 -41.14 46.30 -32.56
C SER A 532 -41.54 44.80 -32.60
N SER A 533 -42.10 44.17 -31.55
CA SER A 533 -42.45 44.60 -30.17
C SER A 533 -42.62 43.38 -29.22
N SER A 534 -42.84 43.69 -27.94
CA SER A 534 -43.31 42.85 -26.81
C SER A 534 -44.46 41.85 -27.12
N SER A 535 -44.85 40.89 -26.27
CA SER A 535 -44.95 40.98 -24.79
C SER A 535 -45.05 39.64 -24.03
N SER A 536 -44.84 39.73 -22.71
CA SER A 536 -45.48 39.00 -21.58
C SER A 536 -46.88 38.38 -21.83
N SER A 537 -47.35 37.34 -21.12
CA SER A 537 -46.74 36.46 -20.09
C SER A 537 -47.70 35.33 -19.65
N SER A 538 -47.21 34.41 -18.81
CA SER A 538 -47.90 33.81 -17.65
C SER A 538 -49.20 32.98 -17.83
N SER A 539 -49.04 31.67 -17.59
CA SER A 539 -49.59 30.91 -16.42
C SER A 539 -50.75 29.90 -16.57
N SER A 540 -50.76 28.99 -15.58
CA SER A 540 -51.79 28.01 -15.19
C SER A 540 -51.97 26.72 -16.03
N SER A 541 -51.77 25.58 -15.38
CA SER A 541 -52.11 24.24 -15.87
C SER A 541 -52.44 23.29 -14.71
N SER A 542 -53.72 23.19 -14.36
CA SER A 542 -54.29 22.21 -13.41
C SER A 542 -55.83 22.33 -13.45
N SER A 543 -56.64 21.28 -13.26
CA SER A 543 -56.40 19.82 -13.22
C SER A 543 -57.76 19.10 -13.43
N SER A 544 -57.88 17.81 -13.07
CA SER A 544 -59.12 16.98 -13.05
C SER A 544 -59.68 16.52 -14.41
N SER A 545 -60.33 15.36 -14.55
CA SER A 545 -60.29 14.12 -13.74
C SER A 545 -60.96 12.93 -14.45
N SER A 546 -60.58 11.71 -14.05
CA SER A 546 -61.42 10.50 -13.90
C SER A 546 -62.09 9.81 -15.12
N SER A 547 -61.89 8.48 -15.13
CA SER A 547 -62.88 7.39 -15.35
C SER A 547 -63.39 7.00 -16.75
N SER A 548 -62.85 5.86 -17.21
CA SER A 548 -63.56 4.58 -17.50
C SER A 548 -64.25 4.28 -18.85
N SER A 549 -63.85 3.09 -19.34
CA SER A 549 -64.67 1.99 -19.91
C SER A 549 -65.22 2.02 -21.36
N SER A 550 -64.53 1.21 -22.18
CA SER A 550 -65.07 0.04 -22.94
C SER A 550 -65.83 0.18 -24.27
N SER A 551 -65.39 -0.65 -25.23
CA SER A 551 -66.17 -1.38 -26.27
C SER A 551 -66.84 -0.59 -27.42
N SER A 552 -66.94 -1.09 -28.66
CA SER A 552 -66.29 -2.25 -29.32
C SER A 552 -66.64 -2.33 -30.82
N SER A 553 -65.88 -3.13 -31.59
CA SER A 553 -66.32 -3.82 -32.83
C SER A 553 -66.50 -2.93 -34.11
N SER A 554 -66.53 -3.45 -35.35
CA SER A 554 -66.44 -4.83 -35.86
C SER A 554 -66.08 -4.90 -37.37
N SER A 555 -65.75 -6.11 -37.86
CA SER A 555 -65.96 -6.64 -39.24
C SER A 555 -65.17 -6.11 -40.45
N SER A 556 -64.81 -6.91 -41.47
CA SER A 556 -64.80 -8.39 -41.62
C SER A 556 -64.12 -8.89 -42.94
N SER A 557 -63.80 -10.20 -42.99
CA SER A 557 -63.86 -11.12 -44.16
C SER A 557 -62.95 -10.94 -45.40
N SER A 558 -62.45 -11.98 -46.10
CA SER A 558 -62.36 -13.45 -45.86
C SER A 558 -61.60 -14.21 -46.98
N SER A 559 -61.09 -15.43 -46.68
CA SER A 559 -60.82 -16.58 -47.61
C SER A 559 -59.74 -16.44 -48.73
N SER A 560 -59.00 -17.48 -49.18
CA SER A 560 -58.87 -18.92 -48.76
C SER A 560 -57.70 -19.67 -49.44
N SER A 561 -57.11 -20.68 -48.76
CA SER A 561 -56.51 -21.95 -49.27
C SER A 561 -55.34 -21.98 -50.29
N SER A 562 -54.41 -22.95 -50.32
CA SER A 562 -53.82 -23.90 -49.33
C SER A 562 -52.80 -24.87 -50.00
N SER A 563 -51.57 -25.06 -49.49
CA SER A 563 -50.75 -26.30 -49.71
C SER A 563 -49.38 -26.35 -48.97
N SER A 564 -49.25 -27.28 -48.02
CA SER A 564 -48.09 -28.16 -47.69
C SER A 564 -46.60 -27.72 -47.79
N SER A 565 -45.83 -28.23 -46.82
CA SER A 565 -44.36 -28.54 -46.80
C SER A 565 -43.49 -27.65 -45.90
N SER A 566 -43.08 -28.24 -44.78
CA SER A 566 -41.94 -27.88 -43.92
C SER A 566 -40.61 -27.84 -44.72
N SER A 567 -39.53 -27.14 -44.32
CA SER A 567 -39.06 -26.83 -42.95
C SER A 567 -38.17 -25.56 -42.87
N SER A 568 -37.98 -25.04 -41.66
CA SER A 568 -36.73 -24.40 -41.17
C SER A 568 -36.00 -23.35 -42.03
N SER A 569 -36.47 -22.09 -42.01
CA SER A 569 -35.60 -20.90 -42.07
C SER A 569 -36.39 -19.62 -41.74
N SER A 570 -36.01 -18.86 -40.71
CA SER A 570 -36.59 -17.54 -40.41
C SER A 570 -35.59 -16.63 -39.69
N SER A 571 -34.78 -15.92 -40.48
CA SER A 571 -33.90 -14.84 -40.04
C SER A 571 -34.56 -13.47 -40.24
N SER A 572 -34.05 -12.43 -39.55
CA SER A 572 -34.45 -11.00 -39.64
C SER A 572 -35.89 -10.68 -39.15
N SER A 573 -36.19 -9.51 -38.56
CA SER A 573 -35.54 -8.19 -38.69
C SER A 573 -35.74 -7.30 -37.44
N SER A 574 -34.72 -6.54 -37.05
CA SER A 574 -34.87 -5.37 -36.16
C SER A 574 -33.72 -4.37 -36.29
N SER A 575 -33.92 -3.33 -37.11
CA SER A 575 -33.18 -2.06 -37.06
C SER A 575 -33.83 -1.12 -36.01
N SER A 576 -33.18 -0.14 -35.38
CA SER A 576 -31.92 0.58 -35.69
C SER A 576 -31.33 1.30 -34.45
N SER A 577 -30.09 1.81 -34.58
CA SER A 577 -29.36 2.77 -33.72
C SER A 577 -29.02 2.34 -32.27
N SER A 578 -27.78 2.40 -31.72
CA SER A 578 -26.50 3.15 -31.92
C SER A 578 -26.34 4.46 -31.13
N SER A 579 -25.17 4.88 -30.62
CA SER A 579 -23.92 4.25 -30.13
C SER A 579 -22.92 5.38 -29.77
N SER A 580 -22.15 5.26 -28.69
CA SER A 580 -21.03 6.15 -28.35
C SER A 580 -19.86 5.35 -27.74
N GLY A 581 -18.62 5.77 -27.98
CA GLY A 581 -17.41 5.08 -27.49
C GLY A 581 -16.18 5.99 -27.42
N GLY A 582 -15.09 5.50 -26.81
CA GLY A 582 -13.84 6.24 -26.60
C GLY A 582 -12.91 6.30 -27.82
N SER A 583 -11.83 7.07 -27.70
CA SER A 583 -10.81 7.31 -28.74
C SER A 583 -9.41 7.12 -28.18
N CYS A 584 -8.51 6.52 -28.96
CA CYS A 584 -7.15 6.18 -28.54
C CYS A 584 -6.11 7.04 -29.32
N THR A 585 -4.87 7.21 -28.81
CA THR A 585 -3.82 8.12 -29.34
C THR A 585 -2.49 7.43 -29.64
N GLU A 586 -1.67 7.98 -30.55
CA GLU A 586 -0.39 7.37 -30.98
C GLU A 586 0.87 7.92 -30.28
N GLN A 587 1.81 7.03 -29.92
CA GLN A 587 3.12 7.34 -29.31
C GLN A 587 4.26 6.49 -29.90
N CYS A 588 5.53 6.89 -29.70
CA CYS A 588 6.73 6.21 -30.16
C CYS A 588 7.49 5.51 -29.02
N LYS A 589 7.73 4.20 -29.15
CA LYS A 589 8.68 3.45 -28.30
C LYS A 589 10.07 3.44 -28.96
N TRP A 590 11.05 4.07 -28.33
CA TRP A 590 12.44 4.11 -28.83
C TRP A 590 13.28 3.01 -28.17
N TYR A 591 13.83 2.11 -28.98
CA TYR A 591 14.42 0.83 -28.56
C TYR A 591 13.53 0.08 -27.54
N GLN A 592 13.89 0.10 -26.26
CA GLN A 592 13.09 -0.47 -25.16
C GLN A 592 12.65 0.56 -24.11
N ASP A 593 12.97 1.84 -24.29
CA ASP A 593 12.56 2.95 -23.43
C ASP A 593 11.03 3.12 -23.41
N ASP A 594 10.54 3.91 -22.45
CA ASP A 594 9.12 4.25 -22.33
C ASP A 594 8.56 4.97 -23.56
N PRO A 595 7.26 4.76 -23.90
CA PRO A 595 6.61 5.43 -25.02
C PRO A 595 6.60 6.95 -24.88
N ARG A 596 7.25 7.63 -25.82
CA ARG A 596 7.39 9.08 -25.89
C ARG A 596 6.51 9.68 -26.98
N PRO A 597 6.09 10.94 -26.89
CA PRO A 597 5.29 11.56 -27.94
C PRO A 597 6.02 11.55 -29.27
N LEU A 598 5.27 11.27 -30.33
CA LEU A 598 5.71 11.61 -31.68
C LEU A 598 5.73 13.14 -31.81
N CYS A 599 6.79 13.69 -32.41
CA CYS A 599 6.83 15.11 -32.78
C CYS A 599 5.68 15.39 -33.76
N ALA A 600 4.87 16.41 -33.47
CA ALA A 600 3.74 16.77 -34.32
C ALA A 600 4.18 17.60 -35.53
N ASN A 601 5.30 18.33 -35.41
CA ASN A 601 5.74 19.32 -36.41
C ASN A 601 6.94 18.85 -37.24
N GLN A 602 7.57 17.72 -36.90
CA GLN A 602 8.66 17.13 -37.69
C GLN A 602 8.56 15.60 -37.77
N THR A 603 8.79 15.05 -38.96
CA THR A 603 8.66 13.60 -39.22
C THR A 603 9.98 12.83 -39.16
N SER A 604 11.13 13.49 -39.04
CA SER A 604 12.45 12.85 -38.94
C SER A 604 13.39 13.69 -38.08
N GLY A 605 14.24 13.01 -37.30
CA GLY A 605 15.07 13.62 -36.26
C GLY A 605 14.45 13.54 -34.87
N TRP A 606 15.16 14.13 -33.91
CA TRP A 606 14.73 14.32 -32.53
C TRP A 606 14.34 15.78 -32.33
N GLY A 607 13.46 16.06 -31.37
CA GLY A 607 13.04 17.43 -31.07
C GLY A 607 12.45 17.59 -29.68
N TYR A 608 11.94 18.78 -29.42
CA TYR A 608 11.33 19.16 -28.15
C TYR A 608 10.08 20.00 -28.43
N GLU A 609 8.91 19.43 -28.16
CA GLU A 609 7.60 20.01 -28.46
C GLU A 609 6.71 19.86 -27.22
N ASN A 610 5.79 20.80 -26.96
CA ASN A 610 4.83 20.72 -25.84
C ASN A 610 5.47 20.40 -24.46
N GLY A 611 6.64 21.00 -24.19
CA GLY A 611 7.34 20.89 -22.90
C GLY A 611 8.14 19.58 -22.68
N GLN A 612 8.27 18.72 -23.69
CA GLN A 612 8.90 17.41 -23.55
C GLN A 612 9.64 16.95 -24.81
N SER A 613 10.61 16.04 -24.66
CA SER A 613 11.35 15.47 -25.79
C SER A 613 10.48 14.56 -26.65
N CYS A 614 10.47 14.79 -27.96
CA CYS A 614 9.67 14.07 -28.94
C CYS A 614 10.54 13.45 -30.04
N ILE A 615 9.98 12.48 -30.77
CA ILE A 615 10.67 11.74 -31.83
C ILE A 615 9.91 11.89 -33.14
N GLY A 616 10.59 12.25 -34.23
CA GLY A 616 9.96 12.30 -35.55
C GLY A 616 9.56 10.90 -36.03
N ARG A 617 8.32 10.73 -36.50
CA ARG A 617 7.72 9.41 -36.83
C ARG A 617 8.61 8.51 -37.69
N THR A 618 9.05 9.00 -38.85
CA THR A 618 9.96 8.25 -39.76
C THR A 618 11.28 7.89 -39.09
N THR A 619 11.75 8.66 -38.11
CA THR A 619 12.94 8.31 -37.32
C THR A 619 12.63 7.18 -36.34
N CYS A 620 11.50 7.25 -35.61
CA CYS A 620 11.00 6.16 -34.77
C CYS A 620 10.82 4.85 -35.56
N GLU A 621 10.30 4.94 -36.78
CA GLU A 621 10.10 3.80 -37.69
C GLU A 621 11.38 3.30 -38.37
N SER A 622 12.47 4.09 -38.35
CA SER A 622 13.76 3.75 -38.97
C SER A 622 14.77 3.07 -38.05
N GLN A 623 14.49 2.97 -36.75
CA GLN A 623 15.37 2.30 -35.80
C GLN A 623 15.39 0.78 -36.04
N GLY A 624 16.53 0.13 -35.77
CA GLY A 624 16.64 -1.32 -35.77
C GLY A 624 16.38 -1.89 -34.37
N GLY A 625 15.39 -2.77 -34.22
CA GLY A 625 15.08 -3.42 -32.94
C GLY A 625 13.57 -3.57 -32.71
N SER A 626 13.18 -3.75 -31.45
CA SER A 626 11.79 -3.99 -31.00
C SER A 626 10.99 -2.71 -30.68
N GLY A 627 11.30 -1.59 -31.35
CA GLY A 627 10.66 -0.28 -31.13
C GLY A 627 9.82 0.18 -32.33
N GLY A 628 8.85 1.08 -32.10
CA GLY A 628 7.86 1.49 -33.11
C GLY A 628 6.74 2.38 -32.55
N VAL A 629 5.58 2.44 -33.21
CA VAL A 629 4.44 3.34 -32.87
C VAL A 629 3.19 2.56 -32.37
N ILE A 630 2.46 3.04 -31.34
CA ILE A 630 1.44 2.28 -30.53
C ILE A 630 0.22 3.11 -29.97
N SER A 631 -0.87 2.51 -29.42
CA SER A 631 -2.17 3.18 -28.94
C SER A 631 -3.02 2.44 -27.82
N SER A 632 -4.04 3.05 -27.11
CA SER A 632 -4.73 2.51 -25.85
C SER A 632 -6.21 2.97 -25.41
N CYS A 633 -7.10 2.14 -24.72
CA CYS A 633 -8.54 2.37 -24.21
C CYS A 633 -9.22 1.27 -23.18
N THR A 634 -10.31 1.47 -22.31
CA THR A 634 -10.89 0.53 -21.18
C THR A 634 -12.44 0.59 -20.65
N SER A 635 -13.05 -0.31 -19.75
CA SER A 635 -14.43 -0.29 -18.98
C SER A 635 -14.90 -1.49 -17.98
N SER A 636 -15.97 -1.45 -17.06
CA SER A 636 -16.50 -2.58 -16.10
C SER A 636 -17.90 -2.50 -15.23
N SER A 637 -18.38 -3.54 -14.41
CA SER A 637 -19.32 -3.59 -13.12
C SER A 637 -20.67 -4.48 -12.90
N SER A 638 -21.10 -5.01 -11.66
CA SER A 638 -22.52 -5.45 -11.10
C SER A 638 -22.71 -6.37 -9.76
N SER A 639 -23.92 -6.78 -9.18
CA SER A 639 -24.12 -7.55 -7.82
C SER A 639 -25.45 -8.36 -7.26
N SER A 640 -25.33 -9.48 -6.43
CA SER A 640 -26.05 -9.98 -5.12
C SER A 640 -27.22 -11.09 -4.79
N SER A 641 -27.06 -12.02 -3.74
CA SER A 641 -27.97 -12.57 -2.58
C SER A 641 -28.83 -13.95 -2.33
N SER A 642 -28.51 -14.82 -1.29
CA SER A 642 -29.31 -15.53 -0.14
C SER A 642 -30.08 -16.97 0.02
N SER A 643 -29.73 -17.83 1.06
CA SER A 643 -30.54 -18.58 2.17
C SER A 643 -31.03 -20.12 2.36
N SER A 644 -30.54 -20.87 3.41
CA SER A 644 -31.22 -21.67 4.56
C SER A 644 -31.64 -23.23 4.70
N SER A 645 -31.20 -23.93 5.81
CA SER A 645 -31.99 -24.64 6.92
C SER A 645 -31.84 -26.16 7.42
N SER A 646 -31.66 -26.36 8.77
CA SER A 646 -32.08 -27.48 9.72
C SER A 646 -31.27 -28.84 9.87
N SER A 647 -31.38 -29.75 10.92
CA SER A 647 -31.58 -29.71 12.43
C SER A 647 -31.53 -31.11 13.19
N SER A 648 -31.40 -31.15 14.56
CA SER A 648 -31.69 -32.26 15.59
C SER A 648 -30.71 -33.48 15.81
N SER A 649 -30.68 -34.37 16.85
CA SER A 649 -30.91 -34.45 18.36
C SER A 649 -30.49 -35.88 18.93
N SER A 650 -30.53 -36.44 20.19
CA SER A 650 -30.79 -36.09 21.64
C SER A 650 -30.64 -37.30 22.69
N SER A 651 -30.22 -37.06 23.96
CA SER A 651 -30.44 -37.82 25.28
C SER A 651 -29.56 -39.04 25.72
N SER A 652 -29.39 -39.50 26.99
CA SER A 652 -30.10 -39.29 28.31
C SER A 652 -29.35 -39.65 29.65
N SER A 653 -29.61 -38.92 30.77
CA SER A 653 -29.63 -39.30 32.24
C SER A 653 -28.41 -39.92 32.97
N SER A 654 -28.12 -39.76 34.29
CA SER A 654 -28.52 -38.90 35.46
C SER A 654 -27.58 -39.30 36.67
N SER A 655 -27.68 -39.12 38.01
CA SER A 655 -28.49 -38.48 39.11
C SER A 655 -27.82 -38.88 40.48
N SER A 656 -27.93 -38.28 41.68
CA SER A 656 -28.42 -37.00 42.26
C SER A 656 -28.21 -36.96 43.81
N SER A 657 -28.43 -35.80 44.49
CA SER A 657 -28.66 -35.57 45.96
C SER A 657 -27.53 -35.82 47.00
N SER A 658 -27.36 -35.04 48.09
CA SER A 658 -27.85 -33.72 48.59
C SER A 658 -26.92 -33.27 49.76
N SER A 659 -27.13 -32.39 50.77
CA SER A 659 -28.18 -31.49 51.37
C SER A 659 -27.50 -30.76 52.58
N SER A 660 -27.93 -29.63 53.19
CA SER A 660 -28.91 -28.56 52.93
C SER A 660 -28.83 -27.47 54.07
N SER A 661 -29.68 -26.42 54.04
CA SER A 661 -30.10 -25.52 55.15
C SER A 661 -29.09 -24.49 55.75
N SER A 662 -29.47 -23.26 56.15
CA SER A 662 -30.80 -22.56 56.12
C SER A 662 -30.75 -21.03 56.36
N SER A 663 -31.81 -20.32 55.90
CA SER A 663 -32.45 -19.09 56.47
C SER A 663 -31.71 -17.73 56.50
N SER A 664 -32.35 -16.56 56.30
CA SER A 664 -33.70 -16.21 55.78
C SER A 664 -33.96 -14.68 55.65
N SER A 665 -34.88 -14.26 54.76
CA SER A 665 -35.78 -13.05 54.83
C SER A 665 -35.17 -11.62 54.83
N SER A 666 -35.80 -10.53 54.33
CA SER A 666 -37.00 -10.24 53.48
C SER A 666 -37.21 -8.70 53.38
N SER A 667 -37.87 -8.03 52.41
CA SER A 667 -38.32 -8.31 51.02
C SER A 667 -39.07 -7.07 50.45
N SER A 668 -39.30 -6.98 49.13
CA SER A 668 -40.18 -6.03 48.38
C SER A 668 -39.81 -4.53 48.40
N SER A 669 -40.05 -3.72 47.35
CA SER A 669 -41.07 -3.76 46.26
C SER A 669 -40.50 -3.20 44.94
N SER A 670 -40.54 -3.92 43.80
CA SER A 670 -41.55 -3.89 42.70
C SER A 670 -41.56 -2.59 41.85
N SER A 671 -41.58 -2.63 40.51
CA SER A 671 -42.27 -3.60 39.63
C SER A 671 -41.68 -3.73 38.20
N SER A 672 -41.74 -4.94 37.62
CA SER A 672 -42.01 -5.31 36.19
C SER A 672 -41.41 -4.49 35.01
N SER A 673 -40.86 -5.08 33.93
CA SER A 673 -41.16 -6.38 33.29
C SER A 673 -39.92 -6.85 32.49
N SER A 674 -39.28 -8.00 32.78
CA SER A 674 -39.51 -9.35 32.22
C SER A 674 -39.19 -9.56 30.72
N SER A 675 -38.43 -10.59 30.29
CA SER A 675 -37.68 -11.61 31.06
C SER A 675 -36.88 -12.57 30.16
N SER A 676 -35.69 -12.99 30.63
CA SER A 676 -35.01 -14.30 30.42
C SER A 676 -34.58 -14.71 28.99
N SER A 677 -33.53 -15.53 28.80
CA SER A 677 -32.69 -16.28 29.76
C SER A 677 -31.21 -16.31 29.34
N THR A 678 -30.32 -16.30 30.33
CA THR A 678 -28.88 -16.50 30.17
C THR A 678 -28.50 -17.96 29.86
N GLY A 679 -27.40 -18.15 29.14
CA GLY A 679 -26.62 -19.38 29.11
C GLY A 679 -25.16 -19.06 29.43
N GLY A 680 -24.62 -19.60 30.52
CA GLY A 680 -23.23 -19.39 30.90
C GLY A 680 -22.29 -20.37 30.21
N GLY A 681 -21.26 -19.85 29.55
CA GLY A 681 -20.11 -20.62 29.05
C GLY A 681 -18.88 -20.38 29.93
N SER A 682 -18.03 -21.40 30.08
CA SER A 682 -16.74 -21.24 30.78
C SER A 682 -15.79 -20.36 29.97
N SER A 683 -14.89 -19.66 30.67
CA SER A 683 -13.74 -18.99 30.08
C SER A 683 -12.92 -19.98 29.24
N SER A 684 -12.73 -19.65 27.97
CA SER A 684 -11.73 -20.25 27.09
C SER A 684 -10.79 -19.13 26.69
N GLY A 685 -9.54 -19.17 27.15
CA GLY A 685 -8.53 -18.21 26.72
C GLY A 685 -8.24 -18.42 25.23
N GLY A 686 -8.62 -17.44 24.40
CA GLY A 686 -8.07 -17.35 23.05
C GLY A 686 -6.56 -17.09 23.12
N ASN A 687 -5.84 -17.44 22.06
CA ASN A 687 -4.42 -17.09 22.01
C ASN A 687 -4.27 -15.56 22.01
N ALA A 688 -3.46 -15.04 22.93
CA ALA A 688 -3.13 -13.62 23.00
C ALA A 688 -1.87 -13.26 22.20
N SER A 689 -1.19 -14.25 21.63
CA SER A 689 0.04 -14.11 20.83
C SER A 689 -0.19 -14.37 19.34
N GLY A 690 0.61 -13.73 18.49
CA GLY A 690 0.63 -14.00 17.04
C GLY A 690 -0.68 -13.73 16.31
N LEU A 691 -1.44 -12.73 16.76
CA LEU A 691 -2.62 -12.24 16.03
C LEU A 691 -2.21 -11.20 14.99
N ASP A 692 -2.98 -11.11 13.90
CA ASP A 692 -2.85 -10.07 12.88
C ASP A 692 -3.21 -8.70 13.51
N ASN A 693 -4.45 -8.59 14.00
CA ASN A 693 -4.97 -7.42 14.71
C ASN A 693 -5.32 -7.79 16.17
N PRO A 694 -4.75 -7.11 17.19
CA PRO A 694 -4.99 -7.43 18.61
C PRO A 694 -6.30 -6.86 19.17
N PHE A 695 -7.02 -5.99 18.45
CA PHE A 695 -8.27 -5.37 18.88
C PHE A 695 -9.51 -6.20 18.54
N ILE A 696 -9.47 -6.98 17.44
CA ILE A 696 -10.60 -7.78 16.96
C ILE A 696 -11.00 -8.84 17.99
N GLY A 697 -12.27 -8.79 18.44
CA GLY A 697 -12.82 -9.73 19.42
C GLY A 697 -12.25 -9.60 20.84
N ALA A 698 -11.60 -8.49 21.17
CA ALA A 698 -11.12 -8.20 22.50
C ALA A 698 -12.22 -7.65 23.44
N THR A 699 -12.05 -7.88 24.74
CA THR A 699 -12.62 -7.06 25.82
C THR A 699 -11.51 -6.09 26.26
N TRP A 700 -11.74 -4.79 26.05
CA TRP A 700 -10.73 -3.75 26.22
C TRP A 700 -10.67 -3.30 27.68
N TYR A 701 -9.46 -3.00 28.17
CA TYR A 701 -9.24 -2.43 29.51
C TYR A 701 -9.84 -1.02 29.63
N VAL A 702 -10.50 -0.73 30.75
CA VAL A 702 -10.96 0.61 31.11
C VAL A 702 -10.19 1.06 32.33
N ASP A 703 -9.47 2.18 32.25
CA ASP A 703 -8.72 2.64 33.41
C ASP A 703 -9.64 3.20 34.50
N PRO A 704 -9.67 2.65 35.74
CA PRO A 704 -10.59 3.11 36.77
C PRO A 704 -10.22 4.49 37.33
N ILE A 705 -8.98 4.97 37.15
CA ILE A 705 -8.56 6.29 37.62
C ILE A 705 -9.09 7.37 36.68
N TRP A 706 -8.85 7.25 35.37
CA TRP A 706 -9.44 8.10 34.35
C TRP A 706 -10.98 7.98 34.34
N SER A 707 -11.53 6.76 34.38
CA SER A 707 -12.97 6.50 34.46
C SER A 707 -13.61 7.20 35.67
N GLY A 708 -12.96 7.15 36.84
CA GLY A 708 -13.40 7.83 38.06
C GLY A 708 -13.37 9.36 37.96
N LYS A 709 -12.37 9.92 37.27
CA LYS A 709 -12.28 11.36 36.95
C LYS A 709 -13.39 11.76 35.98
N ALA A 710 -13.52 11.07 34.86
CA ALA A 710 -14.53 11.29 33.82
C ALA A 710 -15.97 11.19 34.37
N ALA A 711 -16.30 10.15 35.13
CA ALA A 711 -17.62 9.99 35.76
C ALA A 711 -17.91 10.99 36.91
N GLY A 712 -16.90 11.76 37.34
CA GLY A 712 -17.07 12.87 38.28
C GLY A 712 -17.55 14.18 37.61
N GLU A 713 -17.32 14.33 36.31
CA GLU A 713 -17.70 15.53 35.54
C GLU A 713 -19.12 15.43 34.96
N PRO A 714 -19.87 16.55 34.84
CA PRO A 714 -21.25 16.51 34.34
C PRO A 714 -21.36 16.02 32.88
N GLY A 715 -21.97 14.85 32.66
CA GLY A 715 -22.11 14.24 31.34
C GLY A 715 -20.93 13.34 30.95
N GLY A 716 -19.87 13.29 31.75
CA GLY A 716 -18.71 12.43 31.51
C GLY A 716 -19.02 10.93 31.68
N GLU A 717 -20.13 10.58 32.34
CA GLU A 717 -20.63 9.20 32.39
C GLU A 717 -20.92 8.61 31.00
N ALA A 718 -21.11 9.46 29.98
CA ALA A 718 -21.30 9.05 28.60
C ALA A 718 -20.03 8.46 27.95
N ILE A 719 -18.83 8.73 28.49
CA ILE A 719 -17.56 8.18 27.99
C ILE A 719 -16.71 7.48 29.05
N ALA A 720 -17.02 7.61 30.34
CA ALA A 720 -16.23 7.03 31.43
C ALA A 720 -16.10 5.49 31.44
N ASN A 721 -16.82 4.77 30.57
CA ASN A 721 -16.72 3.31 30.42
C ASN A 721 -15.98 2.89 29.13
N GLU A 722 -15.37 3.84 28.42
CA GLU A 722 -14.56 3.59 27.22
C GLU A 722 -13.09 3.32 27.58
N SER A 723 -12.37 2.76 26.61
CA SER A 723 -10.96 2.39 26.79
C SER A 723 -10.01 3.54 26.42
N THR A 724 -9.03 3.79 27.27
CA THR A 724 -7.93 4.76 27.06
C THR A 724 -6.58 4.10 27.26
N PHE A 725 -5.52 4.64 26.65
CA PHE A 725 -4.15 4.18 26.88
C PHE A 725 -3.60 4.71 28.21
N VAL A 726 -2.83 3.88 28.91
CA VAL A 726 -2.07 4.29 30.10
C VAL A 726 -0.69 4.82 29.67
N TRP A 727 -0.31 6.02 30.10
CA TRP A 727 0.99 6.61 29.72
C TRP A 727 2.09 6.24 30.73
N MET A 728 3.19 5.65 30.25
CA MET A 728 4.41 5.47 31.03
C MET A 728 5.34 6.68 30.82
N ASP A 729 4.90 7.86 31.25
CA ASP A 729 5.50 9.17 30.91
C ASP A 729 6.86 9.50 31.59
N ARG A 730 7.36 8.56 32.41
CA ARG A 730 8.65 8.59 33.13
C ARG A 730 8.89 7.22 33.81
N ILE A 731 10.10 6.93 34.29
CA ILE A 731 10.40 5.70 35.07
C ILE A 731 9.48 5.56 36.30
N GLY A 732 9.15 6.68 36.95
CA GLY A 732 8.22 6.70 38.09
C GLY A 732 6.80 6.17 37.78
N ALA A 733 6.35 6.25 36.52
CA ALA A 733 5.03 5.76 36.12
C ALA A 733 4.93 4.23 36.12
N ILE A 734 6.05 3.52 35.94
CA ILE A 734 6.11 2.05 35.92
C ILE A 734 5.70 1.47 37.29
N ALA A 735 6.21 2.06 38.37
CA ALA A 735 5.88 1.67 39.75
C ALA A 735 4.54 2.24 40.24
N GLY A 736 4.09 3.35 39.65
CA GLY A 736 2.94 4.15 40.09
C GLY A 736 3.37 5.32 40.99
N PRO A 737 2.74 6.50 40.87
CA PRO A 737 3.12 7.69 41.63
C PRO A 737 2.76 7.57 43.12
N GLU A 738 3.60 8.13 44.01
CA GLU A 738 3.44 7.99 45.47
C GLU A 738 2.15 8.61 46.04
N ASP A 739 1.50 9.52 45.31
CA ASP A 739 0.24 10.17 45.70
C ASP A 739 -1.02 9.38 45.31
N GLY A 740 -0.89 8.37 44.44
CA GLY A 740 -1.99 7.55 43.95
C GLY A 740 -2.74 8.10 42.74
N ASP A 741 -2.20 9.07 42.00
CA ASP A 741 -2.80 9.59 40.74
C ASP A 741 -2.73 8.60 39.55
N GLY A 742 -2.24 7.37 39.79
CA GLY A 742 -2.19 6.23 38.85
C GLY A 742 -1.91 4.90 39.58
N LEU A 743 -2.09 3.75 38.92
CA LEU A 743 -1.92 2.42 39.54
C LEU A 743 -0.52 1.81 39.37
N GLY A 744 0.30 2.37 38.47
CA GLY A 744 1.54 1.74 38.00
C GLY A 744 1.26 0.59 37.03
N LEU A 745 2.18 0.31 36.11
CA LEU A 745 1.97 -0.63 34.99
C LEU A 745 1.44 -2.01 35.46
N ARG A 746 2.01 -2.53 36.55
CA ARG A 746 1.60 -3.80 37.14
C ARG A 746 0.22 -3.72 37.80
N GLY A 747 -0.18 -2.57 38.33
CA GLY A 747 -1.51 -2.33 38.90
C GLY A 747 -2.60 -2.27 37.83
N HIS A 748 -2.35 -1.56 36.73
CA HIS A 748 -3.29 -1.52 35.59
C HIS A 748 -3.47 -2.90 34.93
N LEU A 749 -2.40 -3.70 34.79
CA LEU A 749 -2.49 -5.08 34.28
C LEU A 749 -3.20 -6.04 35.26
N ASP A 750 -3.05 -5.86 36.57
CA ASP A 750 -3.81 -6.60 37.58
C ASP A 750 -5.31 -6.26 37.55
N GLU A 751 -5.64 -4.98 37.35
CA GLU A 751 -7.01 -4.52 37.19
C GLU A 751 -7.63 -5.00 35.87
N ALA A 752 -6.88 -5.05 34.76
CA ALA A 752 -7.33 -5.65 33.51
C ALA A 752 -7.77 -7.12 33.71
N LEU A 753 -7.01 -7.91 34.47
CA LEU A 753 -7.41 -9.27 34.87
C LEU A 753 -8.66 -9.28 35.76
N ALA A 754 -8.84 -8.28 36.64
CA ALA A 754 -9.99 -8.17 37.54
C ALA A 754 -11.28 -7.80 36.78
N GLN A 755 -11.19 -6.94 35.77
CA GLN A 755 -12.27 -6.59 34.85
C GLN A 755 -12.63 -7.74 33.89
N GLY A 756 -11.72 -8.69 33.68
CA GLY A 756 -11.85 -9.72 32.64
C GLY A 756 -11.53 -9.20 31.23
N ALA A 757 -10.79 -8.09 31.13
CA ALA A 757 -10.24 -7.60 29.89
C ALA A 757 -9.14 -8.56 29.37
N ASN A 758 -9.04 -8.68 28.05
CA ASN A 758 -7.97 -9.43 27.38
C ASN A 758 -7.20 -8.58 26.36
N LEU A 759 -7.42 -7.26 26.36
CA LEU A 759 -6.59 -6.25 25.70
C LEU A 759 -6.25 -5.15 26.70
N PHE A 760 -4.96 -4.87 26.84
CA PHE A 760 -4.41 -3.73 27.59
C PHE A 760 -3.61 -2.84 26.63
N GLN A 761 -3.59 -1.53 26.86
CA GLN A 761 -3.01 -0.54 25.96
C GLN A 761 -2.21 0.48 26.78
N PHE A 762 -0.96 0.73 26.38
CA PHE A 762 -0.11 1.72 27.03
C PHE A 762 0.84 2.43 26.06
N VAL A 763 1.38 3.57 26.48
CA VAL A 763 2.35 4.37 25.73
C VAL A 763 3.72 4.24 26.39
N VAL A 764 4.73 3.93 25.58
CA VAL A 764 6.17 3.98 25.89
C VAL A 764 6.65 5.36 25.43
N TYR A 765 7.12 6.21 26.34
CA TYR A 765 7.32 7.66 26.11
C TYR A 765 8.30 8.26 27.13
N ASP A 766 9.56 7.85 27.10
CA ASP A 766 10.62 8.36 28.00
C ASP A 766 12.01 8.41 27.33
N LEU A 767 12.08 8.58 25.99
CA LEU A 767 13.35 8.70 25.28
C LEU A 767 14.31 9.75 25.89
N PRO A 768 15.63 9.51 25.87
CA PRO A 768 16.62 10.55 26.15
C PRO A 768 16.43 11.75 25.21
N ASN A 769 16.35 12.96 25.78
CA ASN A 769 15.97 14.19 25.08
C ASN A 769 14.59 14.09 24.40
N ARG A 770 13.60 13.43 25.02
CA ARG A 770 12.19 13.39 24.55
C ARG A 770 11.67 14.79 24.22
N ASP A 771 10.74 14.88 23.27
CA ASP A 771 10.06 16.13 22.91
C ASP A 771 11.07 17.19 22.39
N CYS A 772 12.09 16.82 21.60
CA CYS A 772 13.32 17.62 21.40
C CYS A 772 13.14 18.98 20.71
N ALA A 773 11.98 19.23 20.07
CA ALA A 773 11.63 20.51 19.47
C ALA A 773 10.71 21.37 20.37
N ALA A 774 10.22 20.82 21.49
CA ALA A 774 9.49 21.57 22.49
C ALA A 774 10.46 22.44 23.29
N LEU A 775 10.07 23.69 23.56
CA LEU A 775 10.85 24.62 24.37
C LEU A 775 10.88 24.20 25.86
N ALA A 776 9.95 23.32 26.23
CA ALA A 776 9.87 22.61 27.50
C ALA A 776 9.86 21.08 27.29
N SER A 777 10.96 20.50 26.78
CA SER A 777 11.12 19.04 26.74
C SER A 777 11.01 18.44 28.15
N ASN A 778 9.96 17.65 28.37
CA ASN A 778 9.49 17.23 29.70
C ASN A 778 10.05 15.85 30.13
N GLY A 779 10.89 15.21 29.30
CA GLY A 779 11.50 13.91 29.61
C GLY A 779 12.55 13.97 30.73
N GLU A 780 12.58 12.96 31.61
CA GLU A 780 13.54 12.92 32.73
C GLU A 780 14.95 12.45 32.33
N LEU A 781 15.12 11.99 31.09
CA LEU A 781 16.36 11.42 30.57
C LEU A 781 17.05 12.36 29.58
N ARG A 782 18.37 12.55 29.75
CA ARG A 782 19.21 13.38 28.87
C ARG A 782 20.43 12.62 28.36
N ILE A 783 20.70 12.68 27.06
CA ILE A 783 21.77 11.90 26.40
C ILE A 783 23.13 12.23 27.01
N SER A 784 23.45 13.51 27.12
CA SER A 784 24.64 14.06 27.79
C SER A 784 24.81 13.67 29.27
N GLU A 785 23.77 13.19 29.94
CA GLU A 785 23.81 12.71 31.35
C GLU A 785 23.79 11.17 31.47
N GLY A 786 23.91 10.44 30.35
CA GLY A 786 23.84 8.97 30.33
C GLY A 786 22.40 8.43 30.27
N GLY A 787 21.43 9.27 29.88
CA GLY A 787 20.01 8.92 29.82
C GLY A 787 19.70 7.65 29.03
N PHE A 788 20.47 7.35 27.97
CA PHE A 788 20.31 6.09 27.22
C PHE A 788 20.55 4.85 28.09
N GLU A 789 21.58 4.83 28.94
CA GLU A 789 21.81 3.70 29.85
C GLU A 789 20.66 3.56 30.87
N ARG A 790 20.04 4.66 31.30
CA ARG A 790 18.84 4.64 32.16
C ARG A 790 17.61 4.15 31.40
N TYR A 791 17.39 4.61 30.17
CA TYR A 791 16.28 4.18 29.30
C TYR A 791 16.29 2.66 29.10
N GLN A 792 17.48 2.09 28.86
CA GLN A 792 17.63 0.63 28.74
C GLN A 792 17.40 -0.09 30.09
N ASN A 793 18.10 0.31 31.15
CA ASN A 793 18.24 -0.50 32.38
C ASN A 793 17.21 -0.18 33.49
N GLU A 794 16.58 1.00 33.47
CA GLU A 794 15.56 1.42 34.44
C GLU A 794 14.16 1.43 33.81
N TYR A 795 14.03 1.94 32.58
CA TYR A 795 12.73 2.13 31.91
C TYR A 795 12.27 0.88 31.12
N ILE A 796 12.91 0.56 29.99
CA ILE A 796 12.51 -0.58 29.13
C ILE A 796 12.65 -1.92 29.86
N ALA A 797 13.71 -2.11 30.65
CA ALA A 797 13.84 -3.30 31.50
C ALA A 797 12.70 -3.42 32.54
N GLY A 798 12.29 -2.30 33.15
CA GLY A 798 11.17 -2.28 34.12
C GLY A 798 9.82 -2.59 33.48
N ILE A 799 9.57 -2.05 32.28
CA ILE A 799 8.37 -2.37 31.48
C ILE A 799 8.35 -3.85 31.11
N THR A 800 9.45 -4.37 30.56
CA THR A 800 9.54 -5.76 30.04
C THR A 800 9.51 -6.82 31.13
N GLU A 801 10.05 -6.57 32.33
CA GLU A 801 9.86 -7.44 33.50
C GLU A 801 8.36 -7.59 33.87
N ILE A 802 7.58 -6.53 33.69
CA ILE A 802 6.16 -6.51 34.05
C ILE A 802 5.31 -7.15 32.95
N VAL A 803 5.39 -6.68 31.70
CA VAL A 803 4.55 -7.21 30.60
C VAL A 803 4.94 -8.64 30.19
N GLY A 804 6.19 -9.04 30.45
CA GLY A 804 6.69 -10.41 30.24
C GLY A 804 6.32 -11.41 31.34
N ASP A 805 5.64 -10.98 32.42
CA ASP A 805 5.16 -11.89 33.45
C ASP A 805 4.08 -12.83 32.88
N SER A 806 4.34 -14.14 32.99
CA SER A 806 3.41 -15.22 32.64
C SER A 806 1.96 -15.03 33.14
N LYS A 807 1.76 -14.29 34.23
CA LYS A 807 0.44 -13.87 34.74
C LYS A 807 -0.41 -13.14 33.71
N TYR A 808 0.19 -12.34 32.83
CA TYR A 808 -0.50 -11.53 31.82
C TYR A 808 -0.47 -12.14 30.42
N SER A 809 0.05 -13.37 30.25
CA SER A 809 0.13 -14.07 28.95
C SER A 809 -1.23 -14.34 28.26
N GLY A 810 -2.35 -14.13 28.94
CA GLY A 810 -3.70 -14.14 28.37
C GLY A 810 -4.25 -12.76 27.95
N ILE A 811 -3.49 -11.69 28.16
CA ILE A 811 -3.79 -10.32 27.75
C ILE A 811 -2.95 -10.00 26.50
N ARG A 812 -3.60 -9.43 25.48
CA ARG A 812 -2.96 -8.78 24.33
C ARG A 812 -2.50 -7.41 24.80
N ILE A 813 -1.21 -7.10 24.70
CA ILE A 813 -0.60 -5.89 25.26
C ILE A 813 -0.18 -4.99 24.10
N VAL A 814 -0.94 -3.94 23.83
CA VAL A 814 -0.61 -2.94 22.80
C VAL A 814 0.29 -1.87 23.41
N ALA A 815 1.41 -1.59 22.75
CA ALA A 815 2.38 -0.58 23.14
C ALA A 815 2.55 0.44 22.00
N VAL A 816 2.13 1.68 22.20
CA VAL A 816 2.51 2.78 21.29
C VAL A 816 3.91 3.24 21.67
N ILE A 817 4.81 3.32 20.69
CA ILE A 817 6.25 3.50 20.89
C ILE A 817 6.65 4.92 20.52
N GLU A 818 7.01 5.68 21.57
CA GLU A 818 7.69 6.97 21.57
C GLU A 818 7.03 8.00 20.65
N VAL A 819 5.91 8.55 21.13
CA VAL A 819 5.26 9.74 20.56
C VAL A 819 6.26 10.91 20.49
N ASP A 820 6.11 11.79 19.49
CA ASP A 820 6.93 13.00 19.33
C ASP A 820 8.46 12.75 19.24
N SER A 821 8.85 11.63 18.61
CA SER A 821 10.24 11.20 18.49
C SER A 821 10.83 11.36 17.08
N LEU A 822 10.88 10.29 16.27
CA LEU A 822 11.50 10.24 14.95
C LEU A 822 11.01 11.31 13.94
N PRO A 823 9.74 11.77 13.94
CA PRO A 823 9.31 12.89 13.10
C PRO A 823 10.15 14.17 13.28
N ASN A 824 10.63 14.46 14.50
CA ASN A 824 11.50 15.61 14.76
C ASN A 824 12.84 15.53 14.04
N LEU A 825 13.38 14.32 13.82
CA LEU A 825 14.65 14.15 13.12
C LEU A 825 14.55 14.43 11.60
N VAL A 826 13.34 14.56 11.07
CA VAL A 826 13.06 14.92 9.67
C VAL A 826 12.88 16.44 9.54
N THR A 827 11.99 17.04 10.34
CA THR A 827 11.62 18.46 10.15
C THR A 827 12.32 19.44 11.08
N ASN A 828 12.73 18.99 12.27
CA ASN A 828 13.16 19.86 13.38
C ASN A 828 14.64 19.66 13.73
N ILE A 829 15.43 19.09 12.81
CA ILE A 829 16.85 18.78 12.98
C ILE A 829 17.77 20.02 13.07
N ASP A 830 17.23 21.23 12.89
CA ASP A 830 17.94 22.47 13.20
C ASP A 830 17.96 22.79 14.72
N GLU A 831 17.08 22.18 15.52
CA GLU A 831 17.06 22.34 16.98
C GLU A 831 18.16 21.54 17.69
N ALA A 832 18.80 22.15 18.68
CA ALA A 832 20.02 21.63 19.30
C ALA A 832 19.80 20.29 20.04
N ASP A 833 18.68 20.14 20.74
CA ASP A 833 18.33 18.89 21.44
C ASP A 833 17.99 17.78 20.45
N CYS A 834 17.41 18.12 19.27
CA CYS A 834 17.16 17.17 18.18
C CYS A 834 18.46 16.75 17.47
N GLN A 835 19.46 17.63 17.39
CA GLN A 835 20.79 17.27 16.89
C GLN A 835 21.53 16.32 17.84
N GLU A 836 21.32 16.41 19.15
CA GLU A 836 21.79 15.40 20.10
C GLU A 836 20.97 14.09 19.97
N ALA A 837 19.64 14.18 19.81
CA ALA A 837 18.74 13.04 19.64
C ALA A 837 18.89 12.27 18.31
N ALA A 838 19.48 12.88 17.28
CA ALA A 838 19.94 12.21 16.07
C ALA A 838 21.26 11.42 16.25
N GLY A 839 21.92 11.58 17.41
CA GLY A 839 23.20 10.95 17.74
C GLY A 839 23.08 9.53 18.30
N ALA A 840 24.23 8.95 18.62
CA ALA A 840 24.30 7.65 19.29
C ALA A 840 23.75 7.73 20.72
N GLY A 841 22.90 6.78 21.10
CA GLY A 841 22.07 6.82 22.31
C GLY A 841 20.83 7.71 22.19
N GLY A 842 20.54 8.26 21.00
CA GLY A 842 19.35 9.04 20.69
C GLY A 842 18.15 8.19 20.25
N TYR A 843 17.21 8.81 19.53
CA TYR A 843 15.89 8.24 19.26
C TYR A 843 15.93 6.92 18.47
N VAL A 844 16.80 6.82 17.45
CA VAL A 844 16.92 5.59 16.64
C VAL A 844 17.40 4.41 17.49
N ASP A 845 18.47 4.60 18.27
CA ASP A 845 19.03 3.57 19.15
C ASP A 845 18.05 3.17 20.26
N GLY A 846 17.30 4.15 20.80
CA GLY A 846 16.27 3.94 21.84
C GLY A 846 15.08 3.14 21.33
N ILE A 847 14.50 3.53 20.20
CA ILE A 847 13.35 2.82 19.61
C ILE A 847 13.75 1.43 19.13
N GLN A 848 14.94 1.28 18.53
CA GLN A 848 15.47 -0.05 18.20
C GLN A 848 15.61 -0.94 19.43
N HIS A 849 16.11 -0.40 20.56
CA HIS A 849 16.19 -1.15 21.80
C HIS A 849 14.80 -1.53 22.36
N ALA A 850 13.86 -0.58 22.42
CA ALA A 850 12.50 -0.83 22.89
C ALA A 850 11.81 -1.93 22.07
N LEU A 851 11.88 -1.85 20.73
CA LEU A 851 11.32 -2.86 19.83
C LEU A 851 12.03 -4.21 19.95
N ASN A 852 13.36 -4.23 20.08
CA ASN A 852 14.12 -5.46 20.28
C ASN A 852 13.75 -6.16 21.60
N GLU A 853 13.55 -5.45 22.70
CA GLU A 853 13.17 -6.08 23.97
C GLU A 853 11.67 -6.46 24.02
N LEU A 854 10.76 -5.62 23.51
CA LEU A 854 9.32 -5.89 23.51
C LEU A 854 8.94 -7.05 22.58
N SER A 855 9.54 -7.16 21.40
CA SER A 855 9.25 -8.25 20.44
C SER A 855 9.69 -9.65 20.92
N LYS A 856 10.42 -9.76 22.04
CA LYS A 856 10.70 -11.04 22.72
C LYS A 856 9.49 -11.56 23.51
N ILE A 857 8.44 -10.76 23.68
CA ILE A 857 7.27 -11.04 24.52
C ILE A 857 6.06 -11.28 23.60
N PRO A 858 5.61 -12.53 23.41
CA PRO A 858 4.83 -12.92 22.23
C PRO A 858 3.39 -12.39 22.20
N ASN A 859 2.90 -11.83 23.30
CA ASN A 859 1.59 -11.19 23.43
C ASN A 859 1.68 -9.65 23.45
N VAL A 860 2.84 -9.05 23.13
CA VAL A 860 3.02 -7.61 22.96
C VAL A 860 2.93 -7.23 21.48
N TYR A 861 2.25 -6.12 21.19
CA TYR A 861 1.98 -5.58 19.86
C TYR A 861 2.43 -4.12 19.81
N SER A 862 3.61 -3.87 19.24
CA SER A 862 4.20 -2.52 19.18
C SER A 862 3.71 -1.73 17.96
N TYR A 863 3.30 -0.49 18.17
CA TYR A 863 2.93 0.46 17.11
C TYR A 863 3.81 1.71 17.23
N VAL A 864 4.62 2.03 16.23
CA VAL A 864 5.52 3.19 16.28
C VAL A 864 4.75 4.47 15.93
N ASP A 865 4.98 5.55 16.68
CA ASP A 865 4.33 6.84 16.39
C ASP A 865 4.85 7.48 15.09
N ILE A 866 3.95 8.11 14.33
CA ILE A 866 4.24 8.77 13.06
C ILE A 866 3.67 10.20 12.98
N ALA A 867 3.55 10.88 14.14
CA ALA A 867 2.92 12.18 14.27
C ALA A 867 1.52 12.22 13.61
N HIS A 868 1.29 13.11 12.65
CA HIS A 868 -0.02 13.30 12.00
C HIS A 868 0.12 13.94 10.61
N SER A 869 -0.95 13.94 9.82
CA SER A 869 -1.01 14.53 8.46
C SER A 869 -0.72 16.04 8.43
N GLY A 870 -0.92 16.73 9.57
CA GLY A 870 -0.57 18.13 9.76
C GLY A 870 0.92 18.40 10.01
N TRP A 871 1.76 17.37 10.01
CA TRP A 871 3.22 17.45 10.17
C TRP A 871 3.95 16.73 9.03
N LEU A 872 3.64 15.45 8.80
CA LEU A 872 4.31 14.61 7.79
C LEU A 872 3.54 14.51 6.47
N GLY A 873 2.51 15.35 6.24
CA GLY A 873 1.65 15.27 5.05
C GLY A 873 2.16 15.94 3.77
N TRP A 874 3.30 16.64 3.82
CA TRP A 874 3.98 17.17 2.63
C TRP A 874 4.83 16.06 1.99
N SER A 875 4.93 16.03 0.65
CA SER A 875 5.60 14.95 -0.10
C SER A 875 7.01 14.64 0.41
N ASP A 876 7.75 15.69 0.72
CA ASP A 876 9.16 15.64 1.01
C ASP A 876 9.33 15.06 2.42
N ASN A 877 8.73 15.70 3.44
CA ASN A 877 8.60 15.19 4.82
C ASN A 877 8.11 13.73 4.87
N PHE A 878 7.07 13.39 4.09
CA PHE A 878 6.49 12.05 4.03
C PHE A 878 7.52 11.03 3.55
N SER A 879 8.20 11.32 2.43
CA SER A 879 9.17 10.41 1.82
C SER A 879 10.43 10.22 2.68
N GLU A 880 10.89 11.28 3.34
CA GLU A 880 12.04 11.24 4.24
C GLU A 880 11.69 10.52 5.55
N ALA A 881 10.50 10.75 6.12
CA ALA A 881 10.05 10.07 7.33
C ALA A 881 9.76 8.58 7.10
N VAL A 882 9.11 8.20 5.99
CA VAL A 882 8.96 6.78 5.60
C VAL A 882 10.33 6.11 5.42
N THR A 883 11.30 6.85 4.89
CA THR A 883 12.69 6.35 4.77
C THR A 883 13.33 6.15 6.15
N LEU A 884 13.40 7.20 6.97
CA LEU A 884 14.04 7.18 8.28
C LEU A 884 13.40 6.16 9.24
N ILE A 885 12.09 6.25 9.44
CA ILE A 885 11.35 5.40 10.40
C ILE A 885 11.38 3.94 9.92
N GLY A 886 11.21 3.73 8.61
CA GLY A 886 11.28 2.40 8.03
C GLY A 886 12.66 1.76 8.15
N ASP A 887 13.75 2.50 7.89
CA ASP A 887 15.12 1.98 8.02
C ASP A 887 15.52 1.78 9.49
N ALA A 888 15.07 2.65 10.41
CA ALA A 888 15.25 2.47 11.84
C ALA A 888 14.64 1.15 12.33
N ILE A 889 13.43 0.80 11.90
CA ILE A 889 12.75 -0.44 12.29
C ILE A 889 13.32 -1.66 11.53
N LEU A 890 13.65 -1.54 10.24
CA LEU A 890 14.24 -2.63 9.45
C LEU A 890 15.61 -3.08 9.98
N ALA A 891 16.31 -2.23 10.73
CA ALA A 891 17.58 -2.56 11.39
C ALA A 891 17.44 -3.21 12.79
N THR A 892 16.22 -3.44 13.28
CA THR A 892 15.96 -4.24 14.50
C THR A 892 16.20 -5.74 14.30
N ASP A 893 16.33 -6.50 15.39
CA ASP A 893 16.66 -7.94 15.38
C ASP A 893 15.64 -8.79 14.60
N ASN A 894 14.35 -8.40 14.59
CA ASN A 894 13.28 -9.04 13.81
C ASN A 894 12.86 -8.21 12.57
N GLY A 895 13.54 -7.10 12.27
CA GLY A 895 13.24 -6.19 11.17
C GLY A 895 11.80 -5.67 11.18
N ALA A 896 11.12 -5.74 10.03
CA ALA A 896 9.72 -5.32 9.90
C ALA A 896 8.74 -6.10 10.80
N ASN A 897 9.11 -7.28 11.32
CA ASN A 897 8.28 -8.07 12.24
C ASN A 897 8.43 -7.64 13.71
N SER A 898 9.24 -6.61 14.01
CA SER A 898 9.36 -6.05 15.36
C SER A 898 8.18 -5.15 15.76
N ILE A 899 7.27 -4.84 14.82
CA ILE A 899 6.05 -4.05 15.03
C ILE A 899 4.82 -4.78 14.52
N ALA A 900 3.67 -4.45 15.10
CA ALA A 900 2.35 -4.72 14.51
C ALA A 900 1.91 -3.58 13.57
N GLY A 901 2.36 -2.35 13.80
CA GLY A 901 1.96 -1.23 12.95
C GLY A 901 2.53 0.13 13.33
N PHE A 902 1.78 1.18 12.98
CA PHE A 902 2.06 2.58 13.35
C PHE A 902 0.83 3.24 13.99
N ALA A 903 1.04 4.35 14.71
CA ALA A 903 0.00 5.19 15.28
C ALA A 903 0.12 6.64 14.80
N SER A 904 -1.00 7.24 14.37
CA SER A 904 -1.06 8.68 14.05
C SER A 904 -2.06 9.43 14.93
N ASN A 905 -1.94 10.76 14.89
CA ASN A 905 -2.73 11.73 15.64
C ASN A 905 -2.63 11.59 17.17
N SER A 906 -1.68 10.81 17.70
CA SER A 906 -1.42 10.64 19.14
C SER A 906 -1.38 11.99 19.86
N ALA A 907 -2.30 12.20 20.81
CA ALA A 907 -2.46 13.47 21.52
C ALA A 907 -2.70 14.72 20.63
N ASN A 908 -3.06 14.56 19.36
CA ASN A 908 -3.34 15.65 18.43
C ASN A 908 -4.84 15.73 18.11
N TYR A 909 -5.22 16.69 17.28
CA TYR A 909 -6.61 17.12 17.05
C TYR A 909 -7.03 16.99 15.58
N THR A 910 -6.20 16.39 14.73
CA THR A 910 -6.44 16.35 13.27
C THR A 910 -7.56 15.35 12.95
N PRO A 911 -8.61 15.76 12.21
CA PRO A 911 -9.79 14.93 12.00
C PRO A 911 -9.48 13.66 11.21
N VAL A 912 -10.21 12.59 11.53
CA VAL A 912 -10.14 11.30 10.80
C VAL A 912 -10.48 11.47 9.31
N THR A 913 -11.46 12.32 8.98
CA THR A 913 -11.83 12.67 7.60
C THR A 913 -12.28 14.12 7.53
N GLU A 914 -12.01 14.82 6.42
CA GLU A 914 -12.60 16.13 6.10
C GLU A 914 -13.79 15.95 5.13
N PRO A 915 -15.04 15.78 5.64
CA PRO A 915 -16.16 15.25 4.85
C PRO A 915 -16.67 16.19 3.75
N TYR A 916 -16.21 17.45 3.74
CA TYR A 916 -16.60 18.47 2.78
C TYR A 916 -15.47 18.85 1.81
N MET A 917 -14.28 18.26 1.96
CA MET A 917 -13.05 18.61 1.22
C MET A 917 -12.19 17.37 0.91
N GLN A 918 -12.81 16.33 0.34
CA GLN A 918 -12.16 15.03 0.10
C GLN A 918 -11.13 15.02 -1.06
N ASP A 919 -11.17 16.01 -1.96
CA ASP A 919 -10.18 16.20 -3.04
C ASP A 919 -9.29 17.42 -2.75
N PRO A 920 -8.04 17.23 -2.31
CA PRO A 920 -7.13 18.32 -1.98
C PRO A 920 -6.71 19.16 -3.22
N ASN A 921 -6.98 18.68 -4.45
CA ASN A 921 -6.70 19.39 -5.70
C ASN A 921 -7.93 20.10 -6.29
N LEU A 922 -9.09 20.06 -5.62
CA LEU A 922 -10.31 20.79 -6.00
C LEU A 922 -10.01 22.28 -6.22
N GLN A 923 -10.44 22.84 -7.35
CA GLN A 923 -10.09 24.21 -7.74
C GLN A 923 -11.09 25.25 -7.21
N VAL A 924 -10.61 26.15 -6.34
CA VAL A 924 -11.34 27.31 -5.82
C VAL A 924 -10.52 28.58 -6.07
N GLY A 925 -11.16 29.64 -6.59
CA GLY A 925 -10.47 30.88 -6.97
C GLY A 925 -9.42 30.74 -8.10
N GLY A 926 -9.27 29.54 -8.67
CA GLY A 926 -8.20 29.20 -9.62
C GLY A 926 -6.96 28.53 -9.01
N ASN A 927 -7.04 28.09 -7.75
CA ASN A 927 -5.99 27.37 -7.03
C ASN A 927 -6.57 26.08 -6.37
N PRO A 928 -5.77 25.04 -6.09
CA PRO A 928 -6.24 23.85 -5.37
C PRO A 928 -6.51 24.16 -3.89
N ILE A 929 -7.54 23.56 -3.27
CA ILE A 929 -7.89 23.84 -1.86
C ILE A 929 -6.74 23.60 -0.85
N ARG A 930 -5.82 22.68 -1.16
CA ARG A 930 -4.63 22.44 -0.35
C ARG A 930 -3.63 23.59 -0.33
N SER A 931 -3.67 24.54 -1.27
CA SER A 931 -2.80 25.72 -1.27
C SER A 931 -3.36 26.88 -0.44
N SER A 932 -4.33 26.62 0.44
CA SER A 932 -4.85 27.61 1.38
C SER A 932 -3.90 27.80 2.57
N ASP A 933 -4.02 28.94 3.26
CA ASP A 933 -3.16 29.32 4.39
C ASP A 933 -3.24 28.33 5.58
N PHE A 934 -4.27 27.47 5.63
CA PHE A 934 -4.44 26.45 6.67
C PHE A 934 -3.84 25.07 6.30
N TYR A 935 -3.59 24.81 5.00
CA TYR A 935 -3.09 23.52 4.51
C TYR A 935 -1.71 23.62 3.86
N GLU A 936 -1.26 24.81 3.46
CA GLU A 936 0.12 25.12 3.06
C GLU A 936 0.75 24.13 2.05
N TRP A 937 -0.06 23.65 1.11
CA TRP A 937 0.24 22.66 0.06
C TRP A 937 0.38 21.19 0.48
N THR A 938 0.14 20.83 1.74
CA THR A 938 0.09 19.43 2.20
C THR A 938 -0.82 18.55 1.33
N GLN A 939 -0.51 17.27 1.16
CA GLN A 939 -1.37 16.38 0.36
C GLN A 939 -2.53 15.79 1.17
N TYR A 940 -2.39 15.74 2.50
CA TYR A 940 -3.33 15.07 3.40
C TYR A 940 -3.97 16.07 4.36
N LEU A 941 -5.27 16.29 4.18
CA LEU A 941 -6.06 17.26 4.95
C LEU A 941 -6.59 16.65 6.27
N GLU A 942 -6.47 15.34 6.42
CA GLU A 942 -7.12 14.45 7.37
C GLU A 942 -6.29 13.16 7.55
N GLU A 943 -6.58 12.40 8.61
CA GLU A 943 -5.72 11.29 9.05
C GLU A 943 -5.93 9.98 8.29
N LEU A 944 -7.16 9.65 7.84
CA LEU A 944 -7.44 8.36 7.21
C LEU A 944 -6.67 8.17 5.90
N GLN A 945 -6.67 9.19 5.03
CA GLN A 945 -5.89 9.20 3.79
C GLN A 945 -4.38 9.15 4.08
N PHE A 946 -3.92 9.86 5.12
CA PHE A 946 -2.52 9.87 5.54
C PHE A 946 -2.05 8.49 6.01
N VAL A 947 -2.79 7.83 6.92
CA VAL A 947 -2.38 6.51 7.42
C VAL A 947 -2.50 5.41 6.37
N GLN A 948 -3.49 5.49 5.47
CA GLN A 948 -3.61 4.53 4.36
C GLN A 948 -2.45 4.68 3.36
N ALA A 949 -2.04 5.91 3.03
CA ALA A 949 -0.87 6.15 2.21
C ALA A 949 0.44 5.74 2.92
N TRP A 950 0.59 6.06 4.20
CA TRP A 950 1.76 5.69 5.01
C TRP A 950 1.94 4.18 5.08
N ARG A 951 0.86 3.46 5.36
CA ARG A 951 0.80 1.99 5.35
C ARG A 951 1.26 1.43 4.01
N GLN A 952 0.76 1.97 2.89
CA GLN A 952 1.18 1.52 1.57
C GLN A 952 2.66 1.79 1.31
N ALA A 953 3.16 2.99 1.62
CA ALA A 953 4.56 3.35 1.43
C ALA A 953 5.52 2.50 2.28
N MET A 954 5.11 2.09 3.48
CA MET A 954 5.86 1.13 4.30
C MET A 954 5.81 -0.30 3.74
N ILE A 955 4.66 -0.76 3.23
CA ILE A 955 4.56 -2.05 2.52
C ILE A 955 5.48 -2.06 1.29
N ASP A 956 5.50 -0.97 0.50
CA ASP A 956 6.38 -0.80 -0.66
C ASP A 956 7.88 -0.75 -0.26
N LYS A 957 8.19 -0.27 0.96
CA LYS A 957 9.53 -0.33 1.58
C LYS A 957 9.90 -1.72 2.13
N GLY A 958 8.97 -2.68 2.11
CA GLY A 958 9.21 -4.09 2.47
C GLY A 958 8.60 -4.56 3.80
N PHE A 959 7.71 -3.77 4.41
CA PHE A 959 6.93 -4.21 5.58
C PHE A 959 5.80 -5.18 5.16
N PRO A 960 5.36 -6.11 6.03
CA PRO A 960 4.35 -7.09 5.68
C PRO A 960 2.97 -6.44 5.52
N SER A 961 2.12 -7.02 4.66
CA SER A 961 0.74 -6.54 4.45
C SER A 961 -0.19 -6.72 5.66
N THR A 962 0.26 -7.41 6.70
CA THR A 962 -0.38 -7.53 8.03
C THR A 962 -0.22 -6.25 8.87
N LEU A 963 0.65 -5.32 8.44
CA LEU A 963 0.89 -4.06 9.14
C LEU A 963 -0.40 -3.24 9.25
N GLY A 964 -0.79 -2.92 10.49
CA GLY A 964 -1.97 -2.10 10.82
C GLY A 964 -1.65 -0.63 11.11
N MET A 965 -2.68 0.20 11.13
CA MET A 965 -2.59 1.60 11.54
C MET A 965 -3.55 1.91 12.68
N LEU A 966 -3.10 2.68 13.67
CA LEU A 966 -3.95 3.28 14.70
C LEU A 966 -4.14 4.76 14.40
N ILE A 967 -5.34 5.29 14.69
CA ILE A 967 -5.58 6.72 14.74
C ILE A 967 -6.09 7.06 16.14
N ASP A 968 -5.44 7.99 16.83
CA ASP A 968 -5.98 8.56 18.07
C ASP A 968 -7.20 9.43 17.74
N THR A 969 -8.39 8.93 18.09
CA THR A 969 -9.66 9.63 17.94
C THR A 969 -10.12 10.32 19.22
N GLY A 970 -9.23 10.47 20.20
CA GLY A 970 -9.56 10.99 21.53
C GLY A 970 -10.17 12.39 21.50
N ARG A 971 -9.65 13.29 20.65
CA ARG A 971 -9.96 14.74 20.68
C ARG A 971 -10.25 15.41 19.32
N ASN A 972 -10.35 14.62 18.25
CA ASN A 972 -10.42 15.11 16.86
C ASN A 972 -11.83 15.11 16.22
N GLY A 973 -12.90 15.00 17.02
CA GLY A 973 -14.28 14.94 16.51
C GLY A 973 -14.74 16.22 15.82
N TRP A 974 -14.45 17.38 16.42
CA TRP A 974 -14.86 18.72 15.94
C TRP A 974 -16.38 18.88 15.72
N GLY A 975 -17.16 18.52 16.73
CA GLY A 975 -18.60 18.76 16.79
C GLY A 975 -18.98 20.15 17.29
N GLY A 976 -19.99 20.19 18.17
CA GLY A 976 -20.52 21.44 18.71
C GLY A 976 -21.26 22.28 17.67
N ALA A 977 -21.64 23.50 18.05
CA ALA A 977 -22.46 24.39 17.22
C ALA A 977 -21.70 25.03 16.02
N ASN A 978 -20.37 24.92 16.01
CA ASN A 978 -19.50 25.57 15.02
C ASN A 978 -19.03 24.61 13.89
N ARG A 979 -19.38 23.31 13.95
CA ARG A 979 -19.07 22.36 12.88
C ARG A 979 -19.81 22.74 11.58
N PRO A 980 -19.14 22.83 10.42
CA PRO A 980 -19.83 23.01 9.15
C PRO A 980 -20.83 21.89 8.84
N SER A 981 -21.87 22.23 8.08
CA SER A 981 -22.95 21.32 7.65
C SER A 981 -22.93 21.02 6.15
N GLY A 982 -21.86 21.44 5.46
CA GLY A 982 -21.64 21.32 4.03
C GLY A 982 -20.41 22.14 3.63
N ALA A 983 -19.93 21.95 2.40
CA ALA A 983 -18.90 22.80 1.82
C ALA A 983 -19.41 24.23 1.58
N SER A 984 -18.49 25.20 1.61
CA SER A 984 -18.76 26.60 1.29
C SER A 984 -19.21 26.78 -0.17
N SER A 985 -19.84 27.94 -0.44
CA SER A 985 -20.11 28.43 -1.80
C SER A 985 -19.21 29.60 -2.21
N SER A 986 -18.20 29.92 -1.40
CA SER A 986 -17.24 30.99 -1.70
C SER A 986 -16.36 30.63 -2.90
N THR A 987 -16.00 31.66 -3.68
CA THR A 987 -14.98 31.57 -4.74
C THR A 987 -13.61 32.07 -4.29
N ASP A 988 -13.49 32.54 -3.05
CA ASP A 988 -12.22 32.87 -2.41
C ASP A 988 -11.67 31.62 -1.70
N LEU A 989 -10.38 31.35 -1.89
CA LEU A 989 -9.74 30.08 -1.48
C LEU A 989 -9.79 29.86 0.02
N ASN A 990 -9.32 30.84 0.80
CA ASN A 990 -9.19 30.69 2.25
C ASN A 990 -10.56 30.79 2.92
N THR A 991 -11.44 31.69 2.44
CA THR A 991 -12.84 31.73 2.88
C THR A 991 -13.55 30.40 2.63
N TYR A 992 -13.36 29.77 1.47
CA TYR A 992 -13.96 28.47 1.17
C TYR A 992 -13.47 27.39 2.15
N VAL A 993 -12.15 27.32 2.39
CA VAL A 993 -11.55 26.34 3.29
C VAL A 993 -12.02 26.58 4.73
N ASP A 994 -11.93 27.81 5.24
CA ASP A 994 -12.33 28.15 6.62
C ASP A 994 -13.83 27.98 6.90
N GLU A 995 -14.69 28.14 5.90
CA GLU A 995 -16.12 27.81 6.02
C GLU A 995 -16.43 26.31 5.86
N SER A 996 -15.53 25.52 5.26
CA SER A 996 -15.75 24.09 4.97
C SER A 996 -15.10 23.14 5.96
N ARG A 997 -13.89 23.43 6.47
CA ARG A 997 -13.12 22.50 7.33
C ARG A 997 -13.81 22.19 8.66
N ILE A 998 -13.81 20.93 9.06
CA ILE A 998 -14.26 20.56 10.40
C ILE A 998 -13.19 20.86 11.46
N ASP A 999 -11.89 20.72 11.15
CA ASP A 999 -10.83 21.21 12.05
C ASP A 999 -10.97 22.72 12.25
N ARG A 1000 -11.13 23.20 13.50
CA ARG A 1000 -11.40 24.63 13.78
C ARG A 1000 -10.20 25.40 14.36
N ARG A 1001 -9.00 24.83 14.39
CA ARG A 1001 -7.75 25.54 14.78
C ARG A 1001 -7.51 26.77 13.90
N VAL A 1002 -6.78 27.78 14.38
CA VAL A 1002 -6.22 28.82 13.49
C VAL A 1002 -5.01 28.31 12.71
N HIS A 1003 -4.31 27.27 13.21
CA HIS A 1003 -3.13 26.68 12.58
C HIS A 1003 -3.04 25.16 12.85
N ARG A 1004 -2.65 24.33 11.86
CA ARG A 1004 -2.54 22.87 12.07
C ARG A 1004 -1.45 22.48 13.08
N GLY A 1005 -0.44 23.33 13.25
CA GLY A 1005 0.60 23.19 14.29
C GLY A 1005 0.16 23.58 15.71
N ASN A 1006 -1.09 23.99 15.93
CA ASN A 1006 -1.62 24.18 17.29
C ASN A 1006 -1.97 22.81 17.90
N TRP A 1007 -1.23 22.43 18.95
CA TRP A 1007 -1.31 21.11 19.58
C TRP A 1007 -1.71 21.13 21.06
N CYS A 1008 -1.40 22.19 21.81
CA CYS A 1008 -1.59 22.20 23.26
C CYS A 1008 -2.98 22.69 23.67
N ASN A 1009 -3.74 21.88 24.43
CA ASN A 1009 -4.98 22.27 25.09
C ASN A 1009 -6.03 22.92 24.17
N VAL A 1010 -6.11 22.48 22.92
CA VAL A 1010 -7.01 23.03 21.90
C VAL A 1010 -8.48 22.68 22.23
N ALA A 1011 -9.39 23.62 21.96
CA ALA A 1011 -10.84 23.47 22.13
C ALA A 1011 -11.51 22.58 21.06
N GLY A 1012 -10.99 21.35 20.88
CA GLY A 1012 -11.49 20.32 19.96
C GLY A 1012 -12.78 19.65 20.43
N GLY A 1013 -12.91 18.34 20.22
CA GLY A 1013 -14.09 17.56 20.62
C GLY A 1013 -13.85 16.05 20.63
N VAL A 1014 -14.53 15.29 21.49
CA VAL A 1014 -14.40 13.80 21.49
C VAL A 1014 -14.71 13.26 20.10
N GLY A 1015 -13.82 12.45 19.53
CA GLY A 1015 -14.00 11.83 18.21
C GLY A 1015 -14.78 10.52 18.26
N PHE A 1016 -14.50 9.62 17.32
CA PHE A 1016 -15.04 8.27 17.35
C PHE A 1016 -14.62 7.52 18.62
N ARG A 1017 -15.55 6.76 19.21
CA ARG A 1017 -15.27 5.85 20.35
C ARG A 1017 -14.29 4.73 19.92
N PRO A 1018 -13.53 4.13 20.85
CA PRO A 1018 -12.57 3.09 20.52
C PRO A 1018 -13.23 1.91 19.76
N THR A 1019 -12.71 1.59 18.58
CA THR A 1019 -13.38 0.71 17.60
C THR A 1019 -12.34 -0.13 16.85
N ALA A 1020 -12.44 -1.45 16.91
CA ALA A 1020 -11.59 -2.37 16.14
C ALA A 1020 -11.99 -2.41 14.65
N ALA A 1021 -10.99 -2.47 13.76
CA ALA A 1021 -11.12 -2.59 12.30
C ALA A 1021 -12.19 -1.66 11.66
N PRO A 1022 -12.16 -0.34 11.92
CA PRO A 1022 -13.19 0.59 11.42
C PRO A 1022 -13.09 0.83 9.91
N GLU A 1023 -11.88 0.78 9.34
CA GLU A 1023 -11.57 1.11 7.95
C GLU A 1023 -10.50 0.16 7.40
N THR A 1024 -10.37 0.08 6.07
CA THR A 1024 -9.35 -0.78 5.45
C THR A 1024 -7.94 -0.32 5.80
N GLY A 1025 -7.14 -1.21 6.40
CA GLY A 1025 -5.77 -0.92 6.85
C GLY A 1025 -5.66 -0.19 8.20
N VAL A 1026 -6.79 0.16 8.82
CA VAL A 1026 -6.83 0.74 10.17
C VAL A 1026 -7.20 -0.36 11.16
N ASP A 1027 -6.31 -0.67 12.09
CA ASP A 1027 -6.49 -1.73 13.07
C ASP A 1027 -7.49 -1.35 14.16
N ALA A 1028 -7.45 -0.08 14.59
CA ALA A 1028 -8.43 0.50 15.47
C ALA A 1028 -8.44 2.03 15.42
N TYR A 1029 -9.61 2.60 15.66
CA TYR A 1029 -9.71 3.90 16.31
C TYR A 1029 -9.49 3.67 17.81
N VAL A 1030 -8.64 4.49 18.42
CA VAL A 1030 -8.17 4.35 19.80
C VAL A 1030 -8.18 5.71 20.49
N TRP A 1031 -8.22 5.74 21.82
CA TRP A 1031 -8.00 6.97 22.59
C TRP A 1031 -6.62 6.88 23.25
N ILE A 1032 -5.60 7.36 22.55
CA ILE A 1032 -4.22 7.33 23.04
C ILE A 1032 -4.06 8.40 24.12
N LYS A 1033 -4.43 9.65 23.85
CA LYS A 1033 -4.52 10.69 24.89
C LYS A 1033 -5.87 10.62 25.63
N PRO A 1034 -5.89 10.34 26.96
CA PRO A 1034 -7.14 10.35 27.72
C PRO A 1034 -7.76 11.74 27.77
N GLN A 1035 -9.05 11.85 27.50
CA GLN A 1035 -9.73 13.15 27.48
C GLN A 1035 -9.76 13.77 28.87
N GLY A 1036 -9.55 15.08 28.94
CA GLY A 1036 -9.51 15.81 30.20
C GLY A 1036 -8.14 15.81 30.89
N GLU A 1037 -7.15 15.10 30.36
CA GLU A 1037 -5.76 15.33 30.75
C GLU A 1037 -5.17 16.49 29.95
N SER A 1038 -4.55 17.43 30.65
CA SER A 1038 -3.84 18.56 30.05
C SER A 1038 -2.67 18.11 29.18
N ASP A 1039 -2.34 18.92 28.18
CA ASP A 1039 -1.13 18.79 27.35
C ASP A 1039 0.07 19.54 27.94
N GLY A 1040 -0.18 20.55 28.78
CA GLY A 1040 0.84 21.40 29.38
C GLY A 1040 0.22 22.54 30.18
N VAL A 1041 1.00 23.13 31.11
CA VAL A 1041 0.52 24.23 31.96
C VAL A 1041 0.39 25.52 31.13
N SER A 1042 -0.69 26.29 31.31
CA SER A 1042 -0.92 27.49 30.48
C SER A 1042 -0.19 28.75 30.96
N ASP A 1043 0.03 28.90 32.27
CA ASP A 1043 0.65 30.10 32.84
C ASP A 1043 2.19 29.94 32.90
N PRO A 1044 2.99 30.85 32.31
CA PRO A 1044 4.45 30.84 32.43
C PRO A 1044 4.96 31.09 33.87
N ASN A 1045 4.08 31.45 34.82
CA ASN A 1045 4.37 31.65 36.24
C ASN A 1045 3.87 30.48 37.11
N PHE A 1046 3.90 29.26 36.58
CA PHE A 1046 3.40 28.03 37.22
C PHE A 1046 4.06 27.68 38.56
N GLU A 1047 3.31 26.99 39.43
CA GLU A 1047 3.89 26.22 40.53
C GLU A 1047 4.45 24.90 39.97
N ILE A 1048 5.68 24.52 40.37
CA ILE A 1048 6.34 23.27 39.92
C ILE A 1048 5.48 22.05 40.33
N ASP A 1049 5.30 21.10 39.42
CA ASP A 1049 4.58 19.84 39.71
C ASP A 1049 5.32 19.08 40.84
N PRO A 1050 4.70 18.81 42.00
CA PRO A 1050 5.37 18.18 43.14
C PRO A 1050 5.76 16.73 42.90
N ASN A 1051 5.17 16.07 41.89
CA ASN A 1051 5.44 14.68 41.54
C ASN A 1051 6.44 14.55 40.40
N ASP A 1052 6.64 15.62 39.62
CA ASP A 1052 7.49 15.62 38.43
C ASP A 1052 8.09 17.02 38.18
N PRO A 1053 9.23 17.34 38.84
CA PRO A 1053 9.84 18.66 38.75
C PRO A 1053 10.50 18.95 37.39
N ASN A 1054 10.45 18.01 36.44
CA ASN A 1054 10.95 18.20 35.07
C ASN A 1054 9.92 18.89 34.16
N LYS A 1055 8.64 18.89 34.55
CA LYS A 1055 7.57 19.54 33.77
C LYS A 1055 7.72 21.06 33.77
N GLN A 1056 7.71 21.65 32.57
CA GLN A 1056 7.87 23.10 32.39
C GLN A 1056 6.76 23.69 31.51
N HIS A 1057 6.77 25.02 31.36
CA HIS A 1057 5.83 25.74 30.49
C HIS A 1057 6.35 25.80 29.06
N ASP A 1058 5.56 25.32 28.10
CA ASP A 1058 5.81 25.57 26.69
C ASP A 1058 4.96 26.77 26.19
N PRO A 1059 5.53 27.75 25.47
CA PRO A 1059 4.79 28.86 24.88
C PRO A 1059 3.62 28.47 23.96
N MET A 1060 3.59 27.26 23.40
CA MET A 1060 2.44 26.73 22.66
C MET A 1060 1.21 26.44 23.53
N CYS A 1061 1.39 26.34 24.85
CA CYS A 1061 0.32 26.16 25.83
C CYS A 1061 -0.20 27.49 26.42
N ASP A 1062 0.42 28.63 26.11
CA ASP A 1062 0.00 29.96 26.58
C ASP A 1062 -1.05 30.57 25.62
N PRO A 1063 -2.30 30.83 26.08
CA PRO A 1063 -3.35 31.46 25.27
C PRO A 1063 -3.04 32.91 24.83
N GLY A 1064 -2.09 33.56 25.51
CA GLY A 1064 -1.59 34.90 25.18
C GLY A 1064 -0.36 34.92 24.27
N SER A 1065 0.23 33.77 23.98
CA SER A 1065 1.37 33.61 23.06
C SER A 1065 0.92 33.57 21.59
N GLN A 1066 1.86 33.52 20.67
CA GLN A 1066 1.64 33.23 19.24
C GLN A 1066 2.16 31.83 18.93
N ASN A 1067 1.67 31.23 17.84
CA ASN A 1067 2.22 29.96 17.34
C ASN A 1067 3.73 30.14 16.99
N THR A 1068 4.55 29.15 17.34
CA THR A 1068 6.01 29.21 17.18
C THR A 1068 6.47 29.13 15.72
N SER A 1069 5.75 28.38 14.88
CA SER A 1069 6.01 28.26 13.43
C SER A 1069 5.44 29.45 12.65
N ASN A 1070 4.28 29.97 13.05
CA ASN A 1070 3.58 31.08 12.40
C ASN A 1070 3.17 32.17 13.40
N THR A 1071 4.03 33.17 13.56
CA THR A 1071 3.83 34.26 14.54
C THR A 1071 2.74 35.28 14.20
N GLU A 1072 1.98 35.09 13.11
CA GLU A 1072 0.80 35.92 12.78
C GLU A 1072 -0.50 35.41 13.43
N VAL A 1073 -0.47 34.22 14.06
CA VAL A 1073 -1.65 33.57 14.67
C VAL A 1073 -1.40 33.12 16.12
N GLY A 1074 -2.49 32.96 16.88
CA GLY A 1074 -2.46 32.46 18.26
C GLY A 1074 -2.32 30.93 18.36
N THR A 1075 -2.19 30.44 19.60
CA THR A 1075 -1.95 29.03 19.95
C THR A 1075 -3.20 28.14 20.03
N ASP A 1076 -4.40 28.72 20.03
CA ASP A 1076 -5.68 28.07 20.37
C ASP A 1076 -5.76 27.41 21.76
N ALA A 1077 -4.73 27.54 22.60
CA ALA A 1077 -4.66 26.93 23.91
C ALA A 1077 -5.74 27.48 24.85
N MET A 1078 -6.39 26.60 25.62
CA MET A 1078 -7.34 26.98 26.66
C MET A 1078 -6.63 27.50 27.93
N ASP A 1079 -7.25 28.46 28.60
CA ASP A 1079 -6.71 29.11 29.80
C ASP A 1079 -6.95 28.28 31.08
N ASN A 1080 -6.09 28.50 32.08
CA ASN A 1080 -6.07 27.79 33.37
C ASN A 1080 -5.68 26.30 33.29
N ALA A 1081 -5.05 25.88 32.19
CA ALA A 1081 -4.60 24.51 32.02
C ALA A 1081 -3.52 24.14 33.08
N PRO A 1082 -3.67 23.00 33.79
CA PRO A 1082 -2.66 22.50 34.72
C PRO A 1082 -1.51 21.80 33.97
N HIS A 1083 -0.50 21.34 34.71
CA HIS A 1083 0.60 20.52 34.17
C HIS A 1083 0.13 19.33 33.33
N ALA A 1084 0.95 18.95 32.34
CA ALA A 1084 0.70 17.82 31.46
C ALA A 1084 0.31 16.55 32.25
N GLY A 1085 -0.72 15.85 31.76
CA GLY A 1085 -1.30 14.65 32.39
C GLY A 1085 -2.25 14.93 33.57
N ARG A 1086 -2.30 16.15 34.13
CA ARG A 1086 -3.24 16.49 35.20
C ARG A 1086 -4.63 16.83 34.67
N TRP A 1087 -5.64 16.58 35.50
CA TRP A 1087 -7.05 16.76 35.12
C TRP A 1087 -7.40 18.23 34.91
N PHE A 1088 -7.91 18.54 33.71
CA PHE A 1088 -8.31 19.86 33.24
C PHE A 1088 -9.82 19.84 32.92
N PRO A 1089 -10.68 20.16 33.91
CA PRO A 1089 -12.12 19.93 33.78
C PRO A 1089 -12.78 20.85 32.74
N GLU A 1090 -12.28 22.07 32.53
CA GLU A 1090 -12.78 22.98 31.50
C GLU A 1090 -12.56 22.41 30.09
N ALA A 1091 -11.38 21.84 29.82
CA ALA A 1091 -11.10 21.14 28.57
C ALA A 1091 -11.93 19.86 28.42
N PHE A 1092 -12.09 19.05 29.48
CA PHE A 1092 -12.95 17.86 29.45
C PHE A 1092 -14.40 18.22 29.09
N ASN A 1093 -14.98 19.18 29.80
CA ASN A 1093 -16.33 19.66 29.52
C ASN A 1093 -16.46 20.24 28.09
N THR A 1094 -15.41 20.90 27.57
CA THR A 1094 -15.37 21.40 26.18
C THR A 1094 -15.37 20.24 25.18
N LEU A 1095 -14.52 19.23 25.40
CA LEU A 1095 -14.45 18.03 24.56
C LEU A 1095 -15.80 17.30 24.47
N LEU A 1096 -16.51 17.14 25.60
CA LEU A 1096 -17.85 16.53 25.65
C LEU A 1096 -18.88 17.33 24.83
N ASN A 1097 -18.95 18.65 25.04
CA ASN A 1097 -19.92 19.52 24.36
C ASN A 1097 -19.67 19.59 22.83
N ASN A 1098 -18.41 19.42 22.42
CA ASN A 1098 -17.99 19.42 21.03
C ASN A 1098 -17.83 18.01 20.44
N ALA A 1099 -18.36 16.95 21.07
CA ALA A 1099 -18.21 15.58 20.56
C ALA A 1099 -18.80 15.37 19.16
N TYR A 1100 -18.12 14.58 18.32
CA TYR A 1100 -18.62 14.11 17.05
C TYR A 1100 -18.04 12.73 16.67
N PRO A 1101 -18.87 11.67 16.54
CA PRO A 1101 -20.32 11.65 16.71
C PRO A 1101 -20.78 12.10 18.12
N PRO A 1102 -21.96 12.73 18.25
CA PRO A 1102 -22.52 13.07 19.56
C PRO A 1102 -22.66 11.84 20.46
N LEU A 1103 -22.42 12.03 21.77
CA LEU A 1103 -22.19 10.97 22.75
C LEU A 1103 -23.42 10.11 23.09
#